data_AF-A0A453BDS6-F1
#
_entry.id   AF-A0A453BDS6-F1
#
_cell.length_a   1.000
_cell.length_b   1.000
_cell.length_c   1.000
_cell.angle_alpha   90.00
_cell.angle_beta   90.00
_cell.angle_gamma   90.00
#
_symmetry.space_group_name_H-M   'P 1'
#
loop_
_entity.id
_entity.type
_entity.pdbx_description
1 polymer ?
#
loop_
_entity_poly.entity_id
_entity_poly.type
_entity_poly.pdbx_seq_one_letter_code
_entity_poly.pdbx_strand_id
1 'polypeptide(L)'
;MNGDLGFRIELDWSTSDDEDQVALRLQSQLMVALPPPHDVVCVDLKPADDGDDVGVEMRVVRRREALRSVRVARALGSTQSTGDGAVVLARLIRSNLAPAPAADGAVAAGVPVLADHWRSVAVLSLCNCGLMVLPVELTRLSFLEKLYIDNNKLSVLPPEVGDLKNLKVLTVDNNMLVSVPVELRQCVLLEELSLEHNKLVRPLLDFRLLNIIYRGYLFSVASINLCYFPHNSLSISRRSVPKLRVLRLFGNPLEFLPEILPLHNLRHLTLANIRIDALESLKSVTVEIETENYSYFIAARHKLSAFFSLVFRFSSCHHPLLASALAKIMEDRTNQVAISKEENAVRQLISMISSDNRHVVEQACLALSSLASDISSAMQLIKCDIMKPIEAVLKSFDDEELISVLQVVVTLTFVSDHVAQKMLRKDVLKSLKALCAHKNSEVQRLSLFAVGNLAFCLETRRTLIHSESLRDLLIRSTFSQEKRVSKAAARALAILGENENLRRAIRGRPVAKKGLRILSMDGGGMKGLATVQMLKQIEQGTGKRIHEMFDLICGTSTGGMLAMALGIKQMSLDQCEEIYTKLGKLVFAEPVPKDESATWKEKLDQLFKSSSQSFRVVVHGSKHSADQFERLLKEMCADDDGDLLIESSVKGIPKVFAVSTLVSAMPAQPYIFRNYQVLFILHYCSIVFNSNCSLYSCMLGLFSYQN
;
A
#
# COMPACT_ATOMS: atom_id res chain seq x y z
N MET A 1 -18.43 0.42 26.05
CA MET A 1 -19.35 1.42 26.64
C MET A 1 -20.63 0.70 27.04
N ASN A 2 -20.77 0.38 28.33
CA ASN A 2 -21.91 -0.30 28.94
C ASN A 2 -22.86 0.76 29.52
N GLY A 3 -23.79 1.26 28.72
CA GLY A 3 -24.85 2.17 29.17
C GLY A 3 -26.14 1.83 28.44
N ASP A 4 -27.22 1.61 29.19
CA ASP A 4 -28.60 1.35 28.76
C ASP A 4 -28.93 -0.04 28.19
N LEU A 5 -28.47 -1.10 28.85
CA LEU A 5 -29.03 -2.43 28.63
C LEU A 5 -30.33 -2.56 29.43
N GLY A 6 -31.46 -2.20 28.81
CA GLY A 6 -32.77 -2.63 29.29
C GLY A 6 -32.90 -4.17 29.34
N PHE A 7 -34.04 -4.66 29.77
CA PHE A 7 -34.28 -6.08 30.00
C PHE A 7 -33.81 -7.02 28.86
N ARG A 8 -32.98 -8.02 29.22
CA ARG A 8 -32.41 -9.05 28.34
C ARG A 8 -32.90 -10.44 28.73
N ILE A 9 -33.27 -11.25 27.74
CA ILE A 9 -33.70 -12.64 27.94
C ILE A 9 -32.96 -13.61 27.02
N GLU A 10 -32.70 -14.81 27.53
CA GLU A 10 -32.18 -15.96 26.76
C GLU A 10 -33.23 -17.07 26.77
N LEU A 11 -33.56 -17.58 25.59
CA LEU A 11 -34.62 -18.54 25.34
C LEU A 11 -34.04 -19.74 24.59
N ASP A 12 -34.05 -20.90 25.24
CA ASP A 12 -33.53 -22.14 24.68
C ASP A 12 -34.61 -23.23 24.63
N TRP A 13 -34.61 -24.04 23.57
CA TRP A 13 -35.49 -25.21 23.48
C TRP A 13 -34.79 -26.45 22.91
N SER A 14 -35.35 -27.61 23.22
CA SER A 14 -34.95 -28.93 22.74
C SER A 14 -35.94 -29.50 21.72
N THR A 15 -35.49 -30.46 20.93
CA THR A 15 -36.18 -31.00 19.74
C THR A 15 -37.22 -32.08 20.02
N SER A 16 -37.49 -32.39 21.29
CA SER A 16 -38.40 -33.48 21.68
C SER A 16 -39.89 -33.10 21.60
N ASP A 17 -40.20 -31.81 21.51
CA ASP A 17 -41.53 -31.27 21.75
C ASP A 17 -42.13 -30.69 20.45
N ASP A 18 -43.46 -30.77 20.32
CA ASP A 18 -44.24 -30.14 19.24
C ASP A 18 -43.89 -28.64 19.13
N GLU A 19 -43.65 -28.13 17.93
CA GLU A 19 -43.24 -26.74 17.67
C GLU A 19 -44.26 -25.73 18.24
N ASP A 20 -45.54 -26.10 18.28
CA ASP A 20 -46.60 -25.34 18.95
C ASP A 20 -46.40 -25.24 20.46
N GLN A 21 -46.12 -26.38 21.11
CA GLN A 21 -45.89 -26.43 22.55
C GLN A 21 -44.61 -25.70 22.94
N VAL A 22 -43.57 -25.79 22.11
CA VAL A 22 -42.33 -25.06 22.29
C VAL A 22 -42.59 -23.55 22.24
N ALA A 23 -43.30 -23.05 21.23
CA ALA A 23 -43.60 -21.62 21.11
C ALA A 23 -44.39 -21.10 22.32
N LEU A 24 -45.40 -21.85 22.78
CA LEU A 24 -46.17 -21.55 24.00
C LEU A 24 -45.31 -21.54 25.26
N ARG A 25 -44.39 -22.50 25.39
CA ARG A 25 -43.46 -22.60 26.52
C ARG A 25 -42.49 -21.42 26.55
N LEU A 26 -41.90 -21.08 25.40
CA LEU A 26 -41.01 -19.93 25.26
C LEU A 26 -41.75 -18.61 25.54
N GLN A 27 -43.01 -18.50 25.12
CA GLN A 27 -43.86 -17.35 25.43
C GLN A 27 -44.14 -17.26 26.94
N SER A 28 -44.44 -18.38 27.60
CA SER A 28 -44.62 -18.44 29.05
C SER A 28 -43.34 -18.03 29.80
N GLN A 29 -42.19 -18.54 29.37
CA GLN A 29 -40.88 -18.16 29.93
C GLN A 29 -40.60 -16.67 29.76
N LEU A 30 -40.91 -16.10 28.59
CA LEU A 30 -40.80 -14.65 28.36
C LEU A 30 -41.70 -13.87 29.34
N MET A 31 -42.94 -14.31 29.53
CA MET A 31 -43.89 -13.62 30.41
C MET A 31 -43.53 -13.72 31.90
N VAL A 32 -42.89 -14.81 32.32
CA VAL A 32 -42.40 -15.00 33.70
C VAL A 32 -41.12 -14.21 33.96
N ALA A 33 -40.23 -14.13 32.96
CA ALA A 33 -38.96 -13.43 33.10
C ALA A 33 -39.14 -11.91 33.12
N LEU A 34 -40.12 -11.37 32.38
CA LEU A 34 -40.37 -9.92 32.33
C LEU A 34 -40.74 -9.36 33.72
N PRO A 35 -40.14 -8.22 34.14
CA PRO A 35 -40.49 -7.58 35.41
C PRO A 35 -41.99 -7.27 35.49
N PRO A 36 -42.61 -7.38 36.68
CA PRO A 36 -43.99 -6.98 36.86
C PRO A 36 -44.17 -5.49 36.49
N PRO A 37 -45.32 -5.09 35.93
CA PRO A 37 -45.57 -3.69 35.62
C PRO A 37 -45.48 -2.86 36.89
N HIS A 38 -44.74 -1.75 36.84
CA HIS A 38 -44.66 -0.78 37.92
C HIS A 38 -45.53 0.43 37.59
N ASP A 39 -46.08 1.06 38.63
CA ASP A 39 -46.86 2.28 38.49
C ASP A 39 -45.87 3.44 38.23
N VAL A 40 -45.95 4.05 37.05
CA VAL A 40 -45.11 5.18 36.64
C VAL A 40 -46.02 6.40 36.50
N VAL A 41 -45.61 7.54 37.07
CA VAL A 41 -46.35 8.79 36.91
C VAL A 41 -45.92 9.44 35.58
N CYS A 42 -46.82 9.44 34.61
CA CYS A 42 -46.67 10.21 33.38
C CYS A 42 -47.20 11.63 33.61
N VAL A 43 -46.39 12.63 33.28
CA VAL A 43 -46.77 14.04 33.39
C VAL A 43 -46.82 14.61 31.97
N ASP A 44 -48.02 14.86 31.48
CA ASP A 44 -48.25 15.48 30.17
C ASP A 44 -48.48 16.98 30.37
N LEU A 45 -47.61 17.79 29.78
CA LEU A 45 -47.71 19.24 29.80
C LEU A 45 -48.47 19.70 28.56
N LYS A 46 -49.64 20.30 28.75
CA LYS A 46 -50.43 20.93 27.68
C LYS A 46 -50.44 22.45 27.89
N PRO A 47 -50.22 23.24 26.84
CA PRO A 47 -50.41 24.69 26.94
C PRO A 47 -51.91 24.97 27.23
N ALA A 48 -52.21 25.80 28.23
CA ALA A 48 -53.57 26.27 28.44
C ALA A 48 -53.94 27.29 27.35
N ASP A 49 -55.21 27.33 26.95
CA ASP A 49 -55.69 28.19 25.86
C ASP A 49 -55.47 29.70 26.13
N ASP A 50 -55.28 30.09 27.39
CA ASP A 50 -54.97 31.47 27.81
C ASP A 50 -53.47 31.63 28.17
N GLY A 51 -52.60 31.57 27.15
CA GLY A 51 -51.32 32.31 27.04
C GLY A 51 -50.17 32.13 28.05
N ASP A 52 -50.42 31.99 29.35
CA ASP A 52 -49.40 32.06 30.40
C ASP A 52 -49.40 30.87 31.39
N ASP A 53 -50.38 29.97 31.33
CA ASP A 53 -50.45 28.78 32.20
C ASP A 53 -50.17 27.47 31.44
N VAL A 54 -49.37 26.58 32.06
CA VAL A 54 -49.13 25.22 31.56
C VAL A 54 -50.01 24.25 32.34
N GLY A 55 -51.00 23.67 31.67
CA GLY A 55 -51.82 22.59 32.20
C GLY A 55 -50.98 21.33 32.40
N VAL A 56 -50.83 20.90 33.65
CA VAL A 56 -50.10 19.68 34.00
C VAL A 56 -51.09 18.54 34.22
N GLU A 57 -51.17 17.60 33.28
CA GLU A 57 -51.98 16.39 33.42
C GLU A 57 -51.09 15.26 33.95
N MET A 58 -51.26 14.89 35.22
CA MET A 58 -50.55 13.77 35.82
C MET A 58 -51.41 12.51 35.77
N ARG A 59 -50.90 11.44 35.17
CA ARG A 59 -51.57 10.14 35.06
C ARG A 59 -50.65 9.04 35.57
N VAL A 60 -51.17 8.20 36.47
CA VAL A 60 -50.45 6.99 36.88
C VAL A 60 -50.68 5.93 35.80
N VAL A 61 -49.62 5.57 35.09
CA VAL A 61 -49.64 4.58 34.01
C VAL A 61 -48.83 3.37 34.46
N ARG A 62 -49.43 2.18 34.36
CA ARG A 62 -48.70 0.93 34.53
C ARG A 62 -47.81 0.68 33.33
N ARG A 63 -46.49 0.73 33.53
CA ARG A 63 -45.51 0.50 32.48
C ARG A 63 -44.61 -0.69 32.84
N ARG A 64 -44.43 -1.61 31.90
CA ARG A 64 -43.39 -2.65 31.98
C ARG A 64 -42.09 -2.11 31.39
N GLU A 65 -40.97 -2.58 31.91
CA GLU A 65 -39.67 -2.34 31.30
C GLU A 65 -39.67 -2.91 29.87
N ALA A 66 -39.12 -2.14 28.93
CA ALA A 66 -39.13 -2.51 27.52
C ALA A 66 -38.09 -3.61 27.26
N LEU A 67 -38.51 -4.70 26.61
CA LEU A 67 -37.63 -5.79 26.19
C LEU A 67 -36.70 -5.25 25.10
N ARG A 68 -35.39 -5.17 25.38
CA ARG A 68 -34.41 -4.54 24.48
C ARG A 68 -33.50 -5.54 23.79
N SER A 69 -33.19 -6.67 24.43
CA SER A 69 -32.31 -7.70 23.90
C SER A 69 -32.90 -9.10 24.07
N VAL A 70 -32.95 -9.87 23.00
CA VAL A 70 -33.47 -11.24 23.00
C VAL A 70 -32.45 -12.15 22.33
N ARG A 71 -32.04 -13.23 23.02
CA ARG A 71 -31.27 -14.33 22.44
C ARG A 71 -32.15 -15.57 22.44
N VAL A 72 -32.23 -16.21 21.28
CA VAL A 72 -33.02 -17.40 21.03
C VAL A 72 -32.07 -18.40 20.40
N ALA A 73 -31.88 -19.56 21.02
CA ALA A 73 -31.00 -20.60 20.50
C ALA A 73 -31.65 -21.99 20.67
N ARG A 74 -31.24 -22.94 19.83
CA ARG A 74 -31.70 -24.33 19.93
C ARG A 74 -30.59 -25.16 20.55
N ALA A 75 -30.90 -25.91 21.61
CA ALA A 75 -29.93 -26.78 22.27
C ALA A 75 -29.54 -27.95 21.35
N LEU A 76 -28.24 -28.28 21.25
CA LEU A 76 -27.74 -29.42 20.48
C LEU A 76 -28.06 -30.74 21.20
N GLY A 77 -29.22 -31.32 20.90
CA GLY A 77 -29.55 -32.72 21.19
C GLY A 77 -29.04 -33.64 20.08
N SER A 78 -28.42 -34.77 20.44
CA SER A 78 -27.95 -35.79 19.51
C SER A 78 -29.13 -36.46 18.79
N THR A 79 -29.42 -36.03 17.56
CA THR A 79 -29.95 -36.82 16.43
C THR A 79 -30.32 -35.86 15.30
N GLN A 80 -30.16 -36.31 14.05
CA GLN A 80 -30.61 -35.60 12.85
C GLN A 80 -32.11 -35.28 12.98
N SER A 81 -32.46 -34.03 13.29
CA SER A 81 -33.86 -33.60 13.39
C SER A 81 -34.22 -32.63 12.26
N THR A 82 -35.40 -32.86 11.68
CA THR A 82 -35.94 -32.27 10.45
C THR A 82 -36.81 -31.03 10.65
N GLY A 83 -37.06 -30.59 11.89
CA GLY A 83 -37.92 -29.44 12.20
C GLY A 83 -37.27 -28.07 11.94
N ASP A 84 -37.98 -27.20 11.24
CA ASP A 84 -37.57 -25.83 10.90
C ASP A 84 -37.90 -24.89 12.07
N GLY A 85 -36.87 -24.34 12.73
CA GLY A 85 -37.05 -23.39 13.84
C GLY A 85 -37.83 -22.12 13.44
N ALA A 86 -38.05 -21.90 12.15
CA ALA A 86 -38.80 -20.76 11.62
C ALA A 86 -40.26 -20.75 12.09
N VAL A 87 -40.92 -21.90 12.26
CA VAL A 87 -42.33 -21.96 12.70
C VAL A 87 -42.47 -21.54 14.16
N VAL A 88 -41.56 -22.02 15.02
CA VAL A 88 -41.48 -21.65 16.43
C VAL A 88 -41.28 -20.13 16.55
N LEU A 89 -40.35 -19.57 15.77
CA LEU A 89 -40.08 -18.13 15.74
C LEU A 89 -41.24 -17.30 15.19
N ALA A 90 -41.82 -17.71 14.06
CA ALA A 90 -42.96 -17.05 13.46
C ALA A 90 -44.14 -17.00 14.43
N ARG A 91 -44.42 -18.09 15.15
CA ARG A 91 -45.48 -18.14 16.17
C ARG A 91 -45.16 -17.32 17.41
N LEU A 92 -43.93 -17.40 17.92
CA LEU A 92 -43.47 -16.62 19.07
C LEU A 92 -43.59 -15.10 18.83
N ILE A 93 -43.33 -14.66 17.60
CA ILE A 93 -43.47 -13.26 17.18
C ILE A 93 -44.94 -12.92 16.87
N ARG A 94 -45.67 -13.80 16.16
CA ARG A 94 -47.06 -13.56 15.72
C ARG A 94 -48.07 -13.58 16.88
N SER A 95 -47.90 -14.44 17.89
CA SER A 95 -48.83 -14.56 19.03
C SER A 95 -48.92 -13.28 19.86
N ASN A 96 -47.94 -12.39 19.75
CA ASN A 96 -47.91 -11.09 20.41
C ASN A 96 -48.19 -9.90 19.46
N LEU A 97 -48.27 -10.11 18.14
CA LEU A 97 -48.55 -9.04 17.16
C LEU A 97 -50.02 -8.98 16.70
N ALA A 98 -50.87 -9.89 17.16
CA ALA A 98 -52.30 -9.87 16.85
C ALA A 98 -53.00 -8.74 17.65
N PRO A 99 -53.84 -7.89 17.02
CA PRO A 99 -54.69 -6.98 17.76
C PRO A 99 -55.64 -7.82 18.64
N ALA A 100 -55.80 -7.43 19.91
CA ALA A 100 -56.80 -8.05 20.78
C ALA A 100 -58.17 -8.05 20.06
N PRO A 101 -58.94 -9.15 20.11
CA PRO A 101 -60.27 -9.16 19.51
C PRO A 101 -61.10 -8.05 20.14
N ALA A 102 -61.81 -7.29 19.31
CA ALA A 102 -62.78 -6.30 19.75
C ALA A 102 -63.81 -7.01 20.62
N ALA A 103 -63.70 -6.87 21.94
CA ALA A 103 -64.76 -7.22 22.85
C ALA A 103 -65.81 -6.12 22.76
N ASP A 104 -67.01 -6.51 22.36
CA ASP A 104 -68.18 -5.65 22.25
C ASP A 104 -68.40 -4.81 23.51
N GLY A 105 -68.53 -3.49 23.30
CA GLY A 105 -69.32 -2.61 24.15
C GLY A 105 -68.82 -2.35 25.58
N ALA A 106 -67.75 -1.58 25.75
CA ALA A 106 -67.65 -0.55 26.80
C ALA A 106 -66.41 0.32 26.57
N VAL A 107 -66.62 1.63 26.54
CA VAL A 107 -65.57 2.64 26.37
C VAL A 107 -64.70 2.68 27.62
N ALA A 108 -63.58 1.95 27.63
CA ALA A 108 -62.48 2.15 28.55
C ALA A 108 -61.31 2.78 27.79
N ALA A 109 -61.17 4.09 27.95
CA ALA A 109 -60.05 4.84 27.42
C ALA A 109 -58.71 4.34 28.01
N GLY A 110 -57.77 4.00 27.13
CA GLY A 110 -56.34 4.08 27.41
C GLY A 110 -55.73 3.01 28.35
N VAL A 111 -55.76 1.74 27.95
CA VAL A 111 -54.79 0.74 28.44
C VAL A 111 -53.99 0.25 27.23
N PRO A 112 -52.66 0.51 27.12
CA PRO A 112 -51.83 -0.18 26.15
C PRO A 112 -51.79 -1.65 26.56
N VAL A 113 -52.62 -2.46 25.91
CA VAL A 113 -52.75 -3.89 26.17
C VAL A 113 -51.39 -4.57 25.90
N LEU A 114 -51.06 -5.50 26.80
CA LEU A 114 -49.90 -6.38 26.97
C LEU A 114 -49.20 -7.02 25.73
N ALA A 115 -49.51 -6.63 24.49
CA ALA A 115 -49.08 -7.34 23.28
C ALA A 115 -47.70 -6.89 22.71
N ASP A 116 -47.22 -5.67 22.99
CA ASP A 116 -46.15 -5.06 22.18
C ASP A 116 -44.69 -5.25 22.68
N HIS A 117 -44.39 -6.27 23.50
CA HIS A 117 -43.04 -6.46 24.05
C HIS A 117 -41.94 -6.66 22.99
N TRP A 118 -42.27 -7.25 21.84
CA TRP A 118 -41.31 -7.44 20.75
C TRP A 118 -41.01 -6.14 20.00
N ARG A 119 -41.93 -5.16 19.98
CA ARG A 119 -41.74 -3.91 19.23
C ARG A 119 -40.59 -3.07 19.75
N SER A 120 -40.19 -3.21 21.02
CA SER A 120 -39.07 -2.47 21.61
C SER A 120 -37.71 -3.14 21.45
N VAL A 121 -37.64 -4.33 20.86
CA VAL A 121 -36.39 -5.11 20.77
C VAL A 121 -35.41 -4.41 19.83
N ALA A 122 -34.24 -4.07 20.36
CA ALA A 122 -33.14 -3.47 19.61
C ALA A 122 -32.08 -4.50 19.21
N VAL A 123 -31.94 -5.61 19.95
CA VAL A 123 -30.94 -6.66 19.67
C VAL A 123 -31.63 -8.02 19.65
N LEU A 124 -31.54 -8.72 18.52
CA LEU A 124 -32.07 -10.07 18.36
C LEU A 124 -30.97 -11.01 17.88
N SER A 125 -30.73 -12.09 18.63
CA SER A 125 -29.80 -13.15 18.27
C SER A 125 -30.57 -14.45 18.08
N LEU A 126 -30.53 -14.99 16.86
CA LEU A 126 -31.16 -16.24 16.40
C LEU A 126 -30.09 -17.26 15.95
N CYS A 127 -28.93 -17.22 16.59
CA CYS A 127 -27.81 -18.08 16.23
C CYS A 127 -28.11 -19.53 16.60
N ASN A 128 -27.69 -20.49 15.76
CA ASN A 128 -27.89 -21.92 16.01
C ASN A 128 -29.38 -22.36 16.16
N CYS A 129 -30.33 -21.67 15.53
CA CYS A 129 -31.75 -22.05 15.58
C CYS A 129 -32.14 -23.14 14.56
N GLY A 130 -31.24 -23.47 13.62
CA GLY A 130 -31.51 -24.41 12.54
C GLY A 130 -32.50 -23.87 11.51
N LEU A 131 -32.56 -22.55 11.33
CA LEU A 131 -33.49 -21.87 10.43
C LEU A 131 -33.17 -22.21 8.97
N MET A 132 -34.17 -22.64 8.22
CA MET A 132 -34.08 -22.75 6.75
C MET A 132 -34.57 -21.50 6.05
N VAL A 133 -35.55 -20.80 6.65
CA VAL A 133 -36.10 -19.52 6.17
C VAL A 133 -36.18 -18.54 7.33
N LEU A 134 -35.93 -17.25 7.07
CA LEU A 134 -36.17 -16.19 8.04
C LEU A 134 -37.65 -15.76 7.97
N PRO A 135 -38.43 -15.81 9.06
CA PRO A 135 -39.84 -15.45 9.02
C PRO A 135 -40.04 -13.96 8.75
N VAL A 136 -40.95 -13.64 7.83
CA VAL A 136 -41.26 -12.25 7.44
C VAL A 136 -41.78 -11.41 8.62
N GLU A 137 -42.38 -12.03 9.63
CA GLU A 137 -42.85 -11.34 10.83
C GLU A 137 -41.74 -10.63 11.60
N LEU A 138 -40.48 -11.07 11.46
CA LEU A 138 -39.32 -10.44 12.10
C LEU A 138 -39.08 -9.01 11.58
N THR A 139 -39.48 -8.72 10.33
CA THR A 139 -39.28 -7.40 9.73
C THR A 139 -40.23 -6.35 10.29
N ARG A 140 -41.24 -6.77 11.09
CA ARG A 140 -42.14 -5.88 11.84
C ARG A 140 -41.48 -5.26 13.09
N LEU A 141 -40.27 -5.69 13.46
CA LEU A 141 -39.50 -5.18 14.58
C LEU A 141 -38.79 -3.87 14.18
N SER A 142 -39.54 -2.77 14.11
CA SER A 142 -39.07 -1.49 13.57
C SER A 142 -37.92 -0.83 14.35
N PHE A 143 -37.68 -1.22 15.61
CA PHE A 143 -36.61 -0.69 16.45
C PHE A 143 -35.35 -1.56 16.47
N LEU A 144 -35.31 -2.63 15.66
CA LEU A 144 -34.18 -3.56 15.65
C LEU A 144 -32.92 -2.86 15.11
N GLU A 145 -31.88 -2.82 15.94
CA GLU A 145 -30.57 -2.26 15.61
C GLU A 145 -29.52 -3.34 15.30
N LYS A 146 -29.62 -4.53 15.91
CA LYS A 146 -28.65 -5.61 15.72
C LYS A 146 -29.35 -6.95 15.53
N LEU A 147 -29.03 -7.63 14.45
CA LEU A 147 -29.58 -8.93 14.09
C LEU A 147 -28.46 -9.93 13.84
N TYR A 148 -28.37 -10.97 14.68
CA TYR A 148 -27.38 -12.03 14.56
C TYR A 148 -28.09 -13.34 14.17
N ILE A 149 -27.76 -13.92 13.01
CA ILE A 149 -28.42 -15.13 12.47
C ILE A 149 -27.37 -16.19 12.06
N ASP A 150 -26.22 -16.17 12.74
CA ASP A 150 -25.09 -17.04 12.40
C ASP A 150 -25.39 -18.52 12.67
N ASN A 151 -24.73 -19.41 11.91
CA ASN A 151 -24.83 -20.87 12.06
C ASN A 151 -26.27 -21.40 11.90
N ASN A 152 -26.91 -20.99 10.81
CA ASN A 152 -28.21 -21.50 10.40
C ASN A 152 -28.10 -22.19 9.02
N LYS A 153 -29.22 -22.56 8.41
CA LYS A 153 -29.28 -23.22 7.10
C LYS A 153 -30.02 -22.36 6.08
N LEU A 154 -29.95 -21.02 6.24
CA LEU A 154 -30.66 -20.09 5.37
C LEU A 154 -30.13 -20.18 3.94
N SER A 155 -31.02 -20.37 2.97
CA SER A 155 -30.68 -20.35 1.54
C SER A 155 -30.91 -18.97 0.91
N VAL A 156 -31.84 -18.19 1.46
CA VAL A 156 -32.23 -16.85 1.00
C VAL A 156 -32.57 -15.97 2.21
N LEU A 157 -32.26 -14.67 2.12
CA LEU A 157 -32.79 -13.64 3.02
C LEU A 157 -34.02 -12.99 2.38
N PRO A 158 -35.13 -12.80 3.12
CA PRO A 158 -36.34 -12.20 2.57
C PRO A 158 -36.11 -10.72 2.19
N PRO A 159 -36.72 -10.22 1.09
CA PRO A 159 -36.58 -8.82 0.67
C PRO A 159 -37.05 -7.82 1.73
N GLU A 160 -38.00 -8.21 2.58
CA GLU A 160 -38.53 -7.40 3.67
C GLU A 160 -37.48 -7.08 4.75
N VAL A 161 -36.30 -7.71 4.75
CA VAL A 161 -35.16 -7.29 5.61
C VAL A 161 -34.79 -5.83 5.35
N GLY A 162 -35.03 -5.31 4.13
CA GLY A 162 -34.83 -3.91 3.81
C GLY A 162 -35.73 -2.94 4.60
N ASP A 163 -36.85 -3.40 5.16
CA ASP A 163 -37.76 -2.56 5.94
C ASP A 163 -37.21 -2.21 7.33
N LEU A 164 -36.16 -2.91 7.79
CA LEU A 164 -35.48 -2.67 9.06
C LEU A 164 -34.56 -1.44 9.00
N LYS A 165 -35.16 -0.24 8.90
CA LYS A 165 -34.44 1.04 8.71
C LYS A 165 -33.46 1.41 9.84
N ASN A 166 -33.67 0.86 11.04
CA ASN A 166 -32.83 1.09 12.21
C ASN A 166 -31.67 0.10 12.37
N LEU A 167 -31.56 -0.89 11.47
CA LEU A 167 -30.55 -1.94 11.55
C LEU A 167 -29.15 -1.36 11.31
N LYS A 168 -28.27 -1.54 12.30
CA LYS A 168 -26.85 -1.13 12.30
C LYS A 168 -25.91 -2.32 12.09
N VAL A 169 -26.27 -3.51 12.60
CA VAL A 169 -25.44 -4.72 12.51
C VAL A 169 -26.28 -5.88 12.01
N LEU A 170 -25.82 -6.54 10.95
CA LEU A 170 -26.38 -7.78 10.44
C LEU A 170 -25.27 -8.82 10.25
N THR A 171 -25.36 -9.95 10.97
CA THR A 171 -24.47 -11.10 10.76
C THR A 171 -25.29 -12.32 10.34
N VAL A 172 -24.85 -12.97 9.26
CA VAL A 172 -25.49 -14.17 8.69
C VAL A 172 -24.40 -15.17 8.29
N ASP A 173 -23.39 -15.32 9.15
CA ASP A 173 -22.22 -16.14 8.89
C ASP A 173 -22.57 -17.64 8.99
N ASN A 174 -21.84 -18.50 8.28
CA ASN A 174 -22.05 -19.95 8.26
C ASN A 174 -23.49 -20.34 7.91
N ASN A 175 -23.97 -19.85 6.77
CA ASN A 175 -25.27 -20.19 6.19
C ASN A 175 -25.09 -20.72 4.75
N MET A 176 -26.18 -20.92 4.02
CA MET A 176 -26.18 -21.45 2.66
C MET A 176 -26.64 -20.40 1.63
N LEU A 177 -26.44 -19.11 1.93
CA LEU A 177 -26.92 -18.02 1.08
C LEU A 177 -26.23 -18.03 -0.28
N VAL A 178 -27.03 -18.02 -1.35
CA VAL A 178 -26.53 -17.91 -2.73
C VAL A 178 -26.50 -16.45 -3.21
N SER A 179 -27.36 -15.61 -2.64
CA SER A 179 -27.44 -14.17 -2.90
C SER A 179 -28.02 -13.42 -1.71
N VAL A 180 -27.97 -12.08 -1.76
CA VAL A 180 -28.53 -11.15 -0.77
C VAL A 180 -29.60 -10.30 -1.47
N PRO A 181 -30.75 -10.00 -0.85
CA PRO A 181 -31.79 -9.17 -1.46
C PRO A 181 -31.32 -7.74 -1.72
N VAL A 182 -31.77 -7.17 -2.84
CA VAL A 182 -31.39 -5.80 -3.24
C VAL A 182 -31.96 -4.74 -2.30
N GLU A 183 -33.04 -5.08 -1.60
CA GLU A 183 -33.73 -4.29 -0.60
C GLU A 183 -32.86 -4.00 0.62
N LEU A 184 -31.78 -4.76 0.88
CA LEU A 184 -30.85 -4.48 1.98
C LEU A 184 -30.24 -3.06 1.89
N ARG A 185 -30.22 -2.45 0.70
CA ARG A 185 -29.84 -1.04 0.49
C ARG A 185 -30.71 -0.04 1.25
N GLN A 186 -31.92 -0.42 1.64
CA GLN A 186 -32.86 0.43 2.37
C GLN A 186 -32.49 0.56 3.86
N CYS A 187 -31.63 -0.33 4.37
CA CYS A 187 -31.04 -0.24 5.71
C CYS A 187 -29.94 0.84 5.74
N VAL A 188 -30.34 2.12 5.63
CA VAL A 188 -29.44 3.27 5.52
C VAL A 188 -28.51 3.48 6.74
N LEU A 189 -28.85 2.86 7.87
CA LEU A 189 -28.09 2.91 9.12
C LEU A 189 -27.13 1.73 9.31
N LEU A 190 -27.05 0.79 8.35
CA LEU A 190 -26.22 -0.41 8.48
C LEU A 190 -24.73 -0.04 8.44
N GLU A 191 -24.04 -0.36 9.52
CA GLU A 191 -22.61 -0.11 9.76
C GLU A 191 -21.78 -1.38 9.57
N GLU A 192 -22.34 -2.55 9.88
CA GLU A 192 -21.67 -3.85 9.81
C GLU A 192 -22.54 -4.90 9.12
N LEU A 193 -21.98 -5.53 8.08
CA LEU A 193 -22.57 -6.65 7.36
C LEU A 193 -21.57 -7.80 7.31
N SER A 194 -21.92 -8.93 7.93
CA SER A 194 -21.13 -10.16 7.91
C SER A 194 -21.89 -11.26 7.18
N LEU A 195 -21.26 -11.83 6.14
CA LEU A 195 -21.80 -12.90 5.30
C LEU A 195 -20.75 -14.01 5.08
N GLU A 196 -19.85 -14.20 6.03
CA GLU A 196 -18.74 -15.16 5.92
C GLU A 196 -19.26 -16.60 5.81
N HIS A 197 -18.52 -17.44 5.09
CA HIS A 197 -18.82 -18.87 4.93
C HIS A 197 -20.23 -19.16 4.42
N ASN A 198 -20.63 -18.46 3.35
CA ASN A 198 -21.86 -18.71 2.60
C ASN A 198 -21.54 -19.28 1.20
N LYS A 199 -22.54 -19.35 0.31
CA LYS A 199 -22.43 -19.84 -1.07
C LYS A 199 -22.59 -18.70 -2.08
N LEU A 200 -22.19 -17.48 -1.70
CA LEU A 200 -22.35 -16.30 -2.55
C LEU A 200 -21.44 -16.41 -3.78
N VAL A 201 -22.04 -16.55 -4.95
CA VAL A 201 -21.33 -16.51 -6.25
C VAL A 201 -21.36 -15.10 -6.83
N ARG A 202 -22.54 -14.48 -6.73
CA ARG A 202 -22.79 -13.07 -7.03
C ARG A 202 -23.47 -12.48 -5.80
N PRO A 203 -22.74 -11.79 -4.91
CA PRO A 203 -23.40 -11.03 -3.86
C PRO A 203 -24.18 -9.95 -4.60
N LEU A 204 -25.49 -10.12 -4.73
CA LEU A 204 -26.38 -9.17 -5.41
C LEU A 204 -26.48 -7.90 -4.55
N LEU A 205 -25.41 -7.13 -4.54
CA LEU A 205 -25.40 -5.67 -4.52
C LEU A 205 -25.23 -5.19 -5.97
N ASP A 206 -25.88 -5.86 -6.93
CA ASP A 206 -25.79 -5.53 -8.35
C ASP A 206 -26.72 -4.34 -8.63
N PHE A 207 -26.18 -3.12 -8.51
CA PHE A 207 -26.91 -1.90 -8.82
C PHE A 207 -27.08 -1.67 -10.34
N ARG A 208 -26.67 -2.64 -11.18
CA ARG A 208 -26.69 -2.56 -12.65
C ARG A 208 -27.65 -3.53 -13.34
N LEU A 209 -28.42 -4.34 -12.60
CA LEU A 209 -29.43 -5.27 -13.15
C LEU A 209 -30.65 -4.61 -13.83
N LEU A 210 -30.45 -3.47 -14.50
CA LEU A 210 -31.40 -2.91 -15.45
C LEU A 210 -30.87 -2.87 -16.89
N ASN A 211 -29.62 -3.26 -17.18
CA ASN A 211 -29.05 -3.11 -18.54
C ASN A 211 -28.55 -4.39 -19.24
N ILE A 212 -28.70 -5.58 -18.67
CA ILE A 212 -28.31 -6.84 -19.34
C ILE A 212 -29.51 -7.57 -19.98
N ILE A 213 -30.75 -7.25 -19.58
CA ILE A 213 -31.94 -7.89 -20.17
C ILE A 213 -32.25 -7.34 -21.59
N TYR A 214 -31.68 -6.21 -22.00
CA TYR A 214 -31.89 -5.61 -23.33
C TYR A 214 -30.87 -5.98 -24.43
N ARG A 215 -29.96 -6.93 -24.20
CA ARG A 215 -28.98 -7.33 -25.23
C ARG A 215 -28.99 -8.82 -25.60
N GLY A 216 -30.17 -9.43 -25.53
CA GLY A 216 -30.51 -10.43 -26.54
C GLY A 216 -30.65 -9.71 -27.89
N TYR A 217 -29.99 -10.24 -28.92
CA TYR A 217 -29.94 -9.79 -30.32
C TYR A 217 -28.75 -8.90 -30.75
N LEU A 218 -27.97 -9.52 -31.65
CA LEU A 218 -27.10 -8.99 -32.71
C LEU A 218 -25.57 -8.91 -32.50
N PHE A 219 -24.91 -9.97 -33.04
CA PHE A 219 -23.69 -10.01 -33.87
C PHE A 219 -22.30 -9.60 -33.33
N SER A 220 -21.40 -10.61 -33.33
CA SER A 220 -20.15 -10.74 -34.10
C SER A 220 -19.10 -9.60 -34.18
N VAL A 221 -17.88 -9.97 -33.76
CA VAL A 221 -16.51 -9.50 -34.11
C VAL A 221 -16.10 -8.02 -33.93
N ALA A 222 -14.93 -7.91 -33.29
CA ALA A 222 -13.86 -6.93 -33.50
C ALA A 222 -14.11 -5.45 -33.18
N SER A 223 -13.23 -4.92 -32.33
CA SER A 223 -12.83 -3.51 -32.23
C SER A 223 -13.87 -2.53 -31.68
N ILE A 224 -13.87 -2.32 -30.37
CA ILE A 224 -14.09 -0.97 -29.80
C ILE A 224 -13.04 -0.72 -28.71
N ASN A 225 -11.97 -0.09 -29.17
CA ASN A 225 -11.18 0.87 -28.41
C ASN A 225 -12.02 2.18 -28.32
N LEU A 226 -11.71 3.05 -27.36
CA LEU A 226 -12.42 4.31 -26.99
C LEU A 226 -13.66 4.12 -26.11
N CYS A 227 -13.99 4.96 -25.14
CA CYS A 227 -13.38 6.10 -24.42
C CYS A 227 -14.50 6.56 -23.48
N TYR A 228 -14.16 7.26 -22.39
CA TYR A 228 -15.03 8.24 -21.71
C TYR A 228 -16.43 7.76 -21.30
N PHE A 229 -16.62 7.50 -20.00
CA PHE A 229 -17.89 7.84 -19.38
C PHE A 229 -17.71 9.13 -18.58
N PRO A 230 -18.44 10.21 -18.94
CA PRO A 230 -18.39 11.47 -18.22
C PRO A 230 -19.14 11.35 -16.89
N HIS A 231 -18.72 12.19 -15.95
CA HIS A 231 -19.36 12.48 -14.69
C HIS A 231 -20.90 12.45 -14.79
N ASN A 232 -21.51 11.52 -14.06
CA ASN A 232 -22.86 11.72 -13.53
C ASN A 232 -22.88 11.24 -12.08
N SER A 233 -22.18 12.02 -11.25
CA SER A 233 -22.07 11.89 -9.80
C SER A 233 -23.37 12.19 -9.03
N LEU A 234 -24.48 12.45 -9.73
CA LEU A 234 -25.73 12.92 -9.09
C LEU A 234 -26.86 11.87 -9.01
N SER A 235 -26.76 10.70 -9.67
CA SER A 235 -27.84 9.69 -9.63
C SER A 235 -27.47 8.35 -8.95
N ILE A 236 -26.18 8.11 -8.68
CA ILE A 236 -25.71 6.88 -8.01
C ILE A 236 -25.80 6.98 -6.47
N SER A 237 -25.78 8.21 -5.93
CA SER A 237 -25.79 8.47 -4.48
C SER A 237 -27.07 8.00 -3.75
N ARG A 238 -28.19 7.79 -4.46
CA ARG A 238 -29.45 7.31 -3.87
C ARG A 238 -29.55 5.78 -3.68
N ARG A 239 -28.50 5.01 -4.01
CA ARG A 239 -28.57 3.53 -4.10
C ARG A 239 -27.60 2.78 -3.18
N SER A 240 -26.92 3.44 -2.24
CA SER A 240 -25.88 2.82 -1.39
C SER A 240 -26.30 2.71 0.07
N VAL A 241 -25.60 1.86 0.84
CA VAL A 241 -25.61 1.83 2.31
C VAL A 241 -24.46 2.74 2.79
N PRO A 242 -24.70 4.05 2.98
CA PRO A 242 -23.62 5.03 3.09
C PRO A 242 -22.81 4.91 4.38
N LYS A 243 -23.38 4.28 5.42
CA LYS A 243 -22.74 4.13 6.73
C LYS A 243 -21.96 2.82 6.88
N LEU A 244 -21.93 1.96 5.88
CA LEU A 244 -21.27 0.67 6.00
C LEU A 244 -19.76 0.85 6.22
N ARG A 245 -19.27 0.37 7.37
CA ARG A 245 -17.87 0.41 7.79
C ARG A 245 -17.21 -0.95 7.70
N VAL A 246 -17.97 -2.02 7.92
CA VAL A 246 -17.49 -3.40 7.97
C VAL A 246 -18.29 -4.23 6.98
N LEU A 247 -17.59 -4.85 6.04
CA LEU A 247 -18.16 -5.82 5.11
C LEU A 247 -17.32 -7.10 5.14
N ARG A 248 -17.91 -8.19 5.63
CA ARG A 248 -17.21 -9.48 5.69
C ARG A 248 -17.79 -10.47 4.69
N LEU A 249 -16.96 -10.97 3.78
CA LEU A 249 -17.33 -11.89 2.70
C LEU A 249 -16.40 -13.10 2.60
N PHE A 250 -15.52 -13.30 3.58
CA PHE A 250 -14.59 -14.43 3.63
C PHE A 250 -15.30 -15.78 3.44
N GLY A 251 -14.64 -16.75 2.81
CA GLY A 251 -15.17 -18.10 2.66
C GLY A 251 -16.35 -18.26 1.67
N ASN A 252 -16.58 -17.27 0.80
CA ASN A 252 -17.57 -17.34 -0.28
C ASN A 252 -16.93 -17.61 -1.65
N PRO A 253 -17.56 -18.41 -2.53
CA PRO A 253 -17.08 -18.68 -3.90
C PRO A 253 -17.41 -17.51 -4.85
N LEU A 254 -16.97 -16.30 -4.51
CA LEU A 254 -17.26 -15.09 -5.27
C LEU A 254 -16.62 -15.16 -6.66
N GLU A 255 -17.42 -14.96 -7.71
CA GLU A 255 -16.91 -14.70 -9.07
C GLU A 255 -16.73 -13.19 -9.30
N PHE A 256 -17.49 -12.37 -8.57
CA PHE A 256 -17.53 -10.92 -8.71
C PHE A 256 -17.53 -10.25 -7.34
N LEU A 257 -16.76 -9.16 -7.21
CA LEU A 257 -16.84 -8.28 -6.05
C LEU A 257 -18.14 -7.46 -6.12
N PRO A 258 -18.85 -7.22 -4.99
CA PRO A 258 -19.96 -6.26 -4.97
C PRO A 258 -19.49 -4.85 -5.31
N GLU A 259 -20.41 -3.98 -5.73
CA GLU A 259 -20.09 -2.58 -6.04
C GLU A 259 -19.79 -1.81 -4.74
N ILE A 260 -18.52 -1.82 -4.34
CA ILE A 260 -18.04 -1.15 -3.13
C ILE A 260 -17.66 0.32 -3.36
N LEU A 261 -17.56 0.79 -4.61
CA LEU A 261 -17.17 2.18 -4.94
C LEU A 261 -17.99 3.24 -4.19
N PRO A 262 -19.31 3.09 -3.98
CA PRO A 262 -20.13 4.05 -3.23
C PRO A 262 -19.96 3.97 -1.69
N LEU A 263 -19.16 3.04 -1.15
CA LEU A 263 -19.01 2.78 0.29
C LEU A 263 -17.81 3.54 0.88
N HIS A 264 -17.86 4.87 0.86
CA HIS A 264 -16.74 5.72 1.27
C HIS A 264 -16.30 5.55 2.75
N ASN A 265 -17.18 5.00 3.59
CA ASN A 265 -16.91 4.75 5.01
C ASN A 265 -16.34 3.35 5.29
N LEU A 266 -16.17 2.49 4.28
CA LEU A 266 -15.69 1.13 4.45
C LEU A 266 -14.24 1.12 4.96
N ARG A 267 -14.01 0.47 6.09
CA ARG A 267 -12.70 0.35 6.77
C ARG A 267 -12.25 -1.08 6.96
N HIS A 268 -13.19 -2.00 7.04
CA HIS A 268 -12.94 -3.42 7.26
C HIS A 268 -13.57 -4.20 6.13
N LEU A 269 -12.76 -4.94 5.37
CA LEU A 269 -13.20 -5.77 4.27
C LEU A 269 -12.53 -7.15 4.35
N THR A 270 -13.33 -8.20 4.41
CA THR A 270 -12.81 -9.58 4.26
C THR A 270 -13.23 -10.11 2.90
N LEU A 271 -12.25 -10.56 2.10
CA LEU A 271 -12.47 -11.05 0.75
C LEU A 271 -11.55 -12.22 0.43
N ALA A 272 -12.12 -13.28 -0.14
CA ALA A 272 -11.39 -14.50 -0.48
C ALA A 272 -10.63 -15.04 0.75
N ASN A 273 -9.31 -14.89 0.78
CA ASN A 273 -8.43 -15.28 1.88
C ASN A 273 -7.70 -14.09 2.54
N ILE A 274 -8.22 -12.88 2.38
CA ILE A 274 -7.57 -11.65 2.84
C ILE A 274 -8.49 -10.87 3.76
N ARG A 275 -7.92 -10.41 4.88
CA ARG A 275 -8.49 -9.40 5.76
C ARG A 275 -7.81 -8.06 5.51
N ILE A 276 -8.61 -7.03 5.30
CA ILE A 276 -8.14 -5.66 5.09
C ILE A 276 -8.78 -4.80 6.16
N ASP A 277 -7.96 -4.26 7.05
CA ASP A 277 -8.37 -3.32 8.08
C ASP A 277 -7.62 -2.01 7.90
N ALA A 278 -8.35 -0.89 7.93
CA ALA A 278 -7.78 0.44 7.74
C ALA A 278 -8.17 1.39 8.86
N LEU A 279 -7.22 2.26 9.24
CA LEU A 279 -7.50 3.39 10.14
C LEU A 279 -8.41 4.42 9.47
N GLU A 280 -8.98 5.34 10.25
CA GLU A 280 -9.87 6.42 9.76
C GLU A 280 -9.22 7.31 8.70
N SER A 281 -7.90 7.40 8.68
CA SER A 281 -7.16 8.18 7.68
C SER A 281 -6.89 7.43 6.37
N LEU A 282 -7.16 6.11 6.27
CA LEU A 282 -6.71 5.21 5.20
C LEU A 282 -5.19 5.20 4.93
N LYS A 283 -4.39 5.95 5.71
CA LYS A 283 -2.93 6.04 5.54
C LYS A 283 -2.20 4.79 6.00
N SER A 284 -2.80 4.04 6.93
CA SER A 284 -2.28 2.77 7.41
C SER A 284 -3.35 1.71 7.21
N VAL A 285 -2.97 0.68 6.46
CA VAL A 285 -3.81 -0.48 6.16
C VAL A 285 -3.03 -1.73 6.55
N THR A 286 -3.65 -2.57 7.34
CA THR A 286 -3.17 -3.90 7.69
C THR A 286 -3.84 -4.91 6.77
N VAL A 287 -3.01 -5.72 6.12
CA VAL A 287 -3.46 -6.78 5.22
C VAL A 287 -3.00 -8.10 5.82
N GLU A 288 -3.94 -8.91 6.28
CA GLU A 288 -3.69 -10.23 6.82
C GLU A 288 -4.12 -11.29 5.79
N ILE A 289 -3.23 -12.23 5.51
CA ILE A 289 -3.50 -13.31 4.55
C ILE A 289 -3.70 -14.59 5.36
N GLU A 290 -4.95 -15.07 5.41
CA GLU A 290 -5.28 -16.28 6.13
C GLU A 290 -4.97 -17.51 5.26
N THR A 291 -4.12 -18.41 5.76
CA THR A 291 -3.66 -19.60 5.04
C THR A 291 -4.46 -20.87 5.36
N GLU A 292 -5.41 -20.82 6.28
CA GLU A 292 -5.92 -22.04 6.94
C GLU A 292 -7.09 -22.75 6.24
N ASN A 293 -7.68 -22.22 5.15
CA ASN A 293 -8.82 -22.89 4.50
C ASN A 293 -8.71 -22.95 2.96
N TYR A 294 -7.95 -23.95 2.48
CA TYR A 294 -7.69 -24.26 1.07
C TYR A 294 -8.87 -24.91 0.30
N SER A 295 -10.09 -24.97 0.86
CA SER A 295 -11.12 -25.88 0.36
C SER A 295 -11.94 -25.39 -0.85
N TYR A 296 -11.99 -24.07 -1.14
CA TYR A 296 -12.83 -23.54 -2.24
C TYR A 296 -12.08 -23.18 -3.51
N PHE A 297 -10.78 -22.88 -3.44
CA PHE A 297 -10.00 -22.47 -4.60
C PHE A 297 -8.97 -23.54 -4.95
N ILE A 298 -9.38 -24.47 -5.81
CA ILE A 298 -8.54 -25.54 -6.36
C ILE A 298 -7.26 -24.94 -7.00
N ALA A 299 -6.10 -25.45 -6.61
CA ALA A 299 -4.81 -25.36 -7.33
C ALA A 299 -4.39 -23.98 -7.87
N ALA A 300 -4.59 -22.92 -7.10
CA ALA A 300 -4.05 -21.60 -7.43
C ALA A 300 -2.51 -21.61 -7.38
N ARG A 301 -1.84 -21.20 -8.47
CA ARG A 301 -0.37 -21.03 -8.54
C ARG A 301 0.17 -19.99 -7.54
N HIS A 302 -0.68 -19.08 -7.06
CA HIS A 302 -0.32 -17.99 -6.15
C HIS A 302 -1.40 -17.76 -5.10
N LYS A 303 -1.00 -17.51 -3.84
CA LYS A 303 -1.92 -17.37 -2.68
C LYS A 303 -2.96 -16.26 -2.84
N LEU A 304 -2.68 -15.25 -3.67
CA LEU A 304 -3.54 -14.07 -3.90
C LEU A 304 -4.28 -14.07 -5.24
N SER A 305 -4.21 -15.16 -6.01
CA SER A 305 -4.82 -15.20 -7.35
C SER A 305 -6.33 -14.95 -7.34
N ALA A 306 -7.05 -15.49 -6.36
CA ALA A 306 -8.48 -15.23 -6.19
C ALA A 306 -8.78 -13.76 -5.85
N PHE A 307 -7.91 -13.12 -5.06
CA PHE A 307 -8.04 -11.70 -4.78
C PHE A 307 -7.77 -10.84 -6.03
N PHE A 308 -6.68 -11.10 -6.76
CA PHE A 308 -6.36 -10.36 -7.99
C PHE A 308 -7.45 -10.51 -9.06
N SER A 309 -8.01 -11.72 -9.23
CA SER A 309 -9.08 -11.95 -10.20
C SER A 309 -10.36 -11.18 -9.87
N LEU A 310 -10.67 -10.97 -8.58
CA LEU A 310 -11.81 -10.18 -8.14
C LEU A 310 -11.57 -8.67 -8.28
N VAL A 311 -10.38 -8.20 -7.90
CA VAL A 311 -10.07 -6.77 -7.83
C VAL A 311 -9.84 -6.15 -9.22
N PHE A 312 -9.21 -6.88 -10.15
CA PHE A 312 -8.85 -6.35 -11.48
C PHE A 312 -9.91 -6.57 -12.57
N ARG A 313 -11.11 -7.08 -12.26
CA ARG A 313 -12.12 -7.41 -13.29
C ARG A 313 -13.03 -6.24 -13.69
N PHE A 314 -13.39 -5.35 -12.76
CA PHE A 314 -14.42 -4.30 -12.99
C PHE A 314 -14.14 -2.96 -12.30
N SER A 315 -12.89 -2.46 -12.32
CA SER A 315 -12.50 -1.18 -11.69
C SER A 315 -12.68 -1.09 -10.16
N SER A 316 -12.91 -2.22 -9.48
CA SER A 316 -13.02 -2.29 -8.02
C SER A 316 -11.79 -1.73 -7.31
N CYS A 317 -10.62 -1.82 -7.95
CA CYS A 317 -9.37 -1.23 -7.47
C CYS A 317 -9.42 0.30 -7.27
N HIS A 318 -10.40 1.00 -7.86
CA HIS A 318 -10.62 2.44 -7.64
C HIS A 318 -11.21 2.75 -6.27
N HIS A 319 -11.60 1.76 -5.47
CA HIS A 319 -12.01 2.01 -4.09
C HIS A 319 -10.79 2.32 -3.20
N PRO A 320 -10.77 3.42 -2.42
CA PRO A 320 -9.61 3.82 -1.61
C PRO A 320 -9.04 2.75 -0.68
N LEU A 321 -9.92 1.94 -0.06
CA LEU A 321 -9.50 0.81 0.80
C LEU A 321 -8.74 -0.26 0.01
N LEU A 322 -9.24 -0.63 -1.18
CA LEU A 322 -8.59 -1.64 -2.02
C LEU A 322 -7.31 -1.09 -2.66
N ALA A 323 -7.29 0.17 -3.06
CA ALA A 323 -6.08 0.82 -3.58
C ALA A 323 -4.94 0.76 -2.56
N SER A 324 -5.24 1.07 -1.30
CA SER A 324 -4.28 1.02 -0.18
C SER A 324 -3.82 -0.41 0.12
N ALA A 325 -4.75 -1.37 0.14
CA ALA A 325 -4.42 -2.78 0.33
C ALA A 325 -3.54 -3.32 -0.81
N LEU A 326 -3.84 -2.94 -2.06
CA LEU A 326 -3.02 -3.29 -3.23
C LEU A 326 -1.61 -2.74 -3.12
N ALA A 327 -1.46 -1.44 -2.77
CA ALA A 327 -0.15 -0.83 -2.57
C ALA A 327 0.66 -1.58 -1.51
N LYS A 328 0.03 -1.98 -0.39
CA LYS A 328 0.65 -2.76 0.67
C LYS A 328 1.07 -4.17 0.22
N ILE A 329 0.19 -4.87 -0.49
CA ILE A 329 0.47 -6.20 -1.06
C ILE A 329 1.64 -6.14 -2.05
N MET A 330 1.77 -5.03 -2.78
CA MET A 330 2.81 -4.81 -3.78
C MET A 330 4.18 -4.42 -3.20
N GLU A 331 4.33 -4.26 -1.88
CA GLU A 331 5.66 -4.18 -1.25
C GLU A 331 6.44 -5.49 -1.44
N ASP A 332 5.74 -6.62 -1.57
CA ASP A 332 6.35 -7.94 -1.67
C ASP A 332 6.71 -8.31 -3.11
N ARG A 333 7.97 -8.72 -3.35
CA ARG A 333 8.50 -8.92 -4.71
C ARG A 333 7.83 -10.07 -5.47
N THR A 334 7.38 -11.10 -4.76
CA THR A 334 6.67 -12.26 -5.33
C THR A 334 5.31 -11.83 -5.91
N ASN A 335 4.60 -10.95 -5.21
CA ASN A 335 3.32 -10.41 -5.63
C ASN A 335 3.46 -9.49 -6.84
N GLN A 336 4.51 -8.66 -6.87
CA GLN A 336 4.82 -7.79 -8.01
C GLN A 336 4.98 -8.60 -9.30
N VAL A 337 5.72 -9.71 -9.27
CA VAL A 337 5.94 -10.58 -10.44
C VAL A 337 4.65 -11.32 -10.86
N ALA A 338 3.78 -11.65 -9.91
CA ALA A 338 2.49 -12.27 -10.23
C ALA A 338 1.57 -11.28 -10.96
N ILE A 339 1.47 -10.04 -10.46
CA ILE A 339 0.66 -8.98 -11.07
C ILE A 339 1.25 -8.55 -12.40
N SER A 340 2.58 -8.42 -12.51
CA SER A 340 3.21 -8.02 -13.77
C SER A 340 2.80 -8.97 -14.88
N LYS A 341 2.88 -10.29 -14.70
CA LYS A 341 2.49 -11.27 -15.72
C LYS A 341 1.06 -11.12 -16.27
N GLU A 342 0.14 -10.50 -15.54
CA GLU A 342 -1.25 -10.29 -15.96
C GLU A 342 -1.46 -8.91 -16.60
N GLU A 343 -1.58 -8.87 -17.94
CA GLU A 343 -1.74 -7.60 -18.68
C GLU A 343 -2.98 -6.78 -18.27
N ASN A 344 -4.10 -7.46 -17.93
CA ASN A 344 -5.30 -6.79 -17.46
C ASN A 344 -5.12 -6.14 -16.10
N ALA A 345 -4.41 -6.80 -15.18
CA ALA A 345 -4.12 -6.26 -13.85
C ALA A 345 -3.28 -4.97 -13.96
N VAL A 346 -2.24 -5.01 -14.79
CA VAL A 346 -1.39 -3.83 -15.05
C VAL A 346 -2.18 -2.67 -15.66
N ARG A 347 -3.08 -2.93 -16.63
CA ARG A 347 -3.94 -1.89 -17.21
C ARG A 347 -4.90 -1.28 -16.19
N GLN A 348 -5.45 -2.08 -15.29
CA GLN A 348 -6.32 -1.57 -14.23
C GLN A 348 -5.55 -0.72 -13.22
N LEU A 349 -4.32 -1.11 -12.84
CA LEU A 349 -3.45 -0.26 -12.01
C LEU A 349 -3.13 1.07 -12.70
N ILE A 350 -2.81 1.03 -14.00
CA ILE A 350 -2.58 2.26 -14.79
C ILE A 350 -3.83 3.14 -14.83
N SER A 351 -5.03 2.54 -14.91
CA SER A 351 -6.29 3.30 -14.93
C SER A 351 -6.57 4.05 -13.62
N MET A 352 -6.01 3.60 -12.49
CA MET A 352 -6.18 4.25 -11.19
C MET A 352 -5.50 5.62 -11.11
N ILE A 353 -4.48 5.89 -11.95
CA ILE A 353 -3.84 7.22 -12.04
C ILE A 353 -4.83 8.28 -12.55
N SER A 354 -5.80 7.89 -13.37
CA SER A 354 -6.83 8.79 -13.91
C SER A 354 -8.09 8.85 -13.02
N SER A 355 -8.00 8.45 -11.74
CA SER A 355 -9.13 8.48 -10.82
C SER A 355 -9.40 9.89 -10.29
N ASP A 356 -10.67 10.24 -10.06
CA ASP A 356 -11.07 11.49 -9.41
C ASP A 356 -10.68 11.54 -7.92
N ASN A 357 -10.28 10.41 -7.33
CA ASN A 357 -9.91 10.32 -5.92
C ASN A 357 -8.39 10.38 -5.75
N ARG A 358 -7.91 11.49 -5.18
CA ARG A 358 -6.48 11.73 -4.90
C ARG A 358 -5.80 10.58 -4.14
N HIS A 359 -6.44 10.00 -3.12
CA HIS A 359 -5.86 8.90 -2.35
C HIS A 359 -5.62 7.67 -3.22
N VAL A 360 -6.53 7.40 -4.17
CA VAL A 360 -6.40 6.28 -5.11
C VAL A 360 -5.22 6.51 -6.05
N VAL A 361 -5.04 7.74 -6.54
CA VAL A 361 -3.90 8.12 -7.40
C VAL A 361 -2.57 7.95 -6.64
N GLU A 362 -2.49 8.42 -5.40
CA GLU A 362 -1.30 8.27 -4.54
C GLU A 362 -0.93 6.78 -4.35
N GLN A 363 -1.90 5.95 -3.94
CA GLN A 363 -1.67 4.52 -3.74
C GLN A 363 -1.34 3.78 -5.05
N ALA A 364 -1.95 4.17 -6.17
CA ALA A 364 -1.62 3.65 -7.49
C ALA A 364 -0.17 3.98 -7.87
N CYS A 365 0.29 5.19 -7.62
CA CYS A 365 1.65 5.61 -7.92
C CYS A 365 2.69 4.86 -7.07
N LEU A 366 2.40 4.58 -5.80
CA LEU A 366 3.25 3.74 -4.94
C LEU A 366 3.34 2.32 -5.50
N ALA A 367 2.20 1.70 -5.81
CA ALA A 367 2.13 0.38 -6.43
C ALA A 367 2.90 0.32 -7.76
N LEU A 368 2.72 1.30 -8.64
CA LEU A 368 3.38 1.37 -9.95
C LEU A 368 4.88 1.63 -9.84
N SER A 369 5.32 2.42 -8.85
CA SER A 369 6.75 2.62 -8.58
C SER A 369 7.43 1.33 -8.13
N SER A 370 6.76 0.56 -7.24
CA SER A 370 7.24 -0.77 -6.84
C SER A 370 7.33 -1.72 -8.04
N LEU A 371 6.34 -1.70 -8.93
CA LEU A 371 6.34 -2.52 -10.15
C LEU A 371 7.39 -2.06 -11.17
N ALA A 372 7.64 -0.75 -11.25
CA ALA A 372 8.62 -0.16 -12.15
C ALA A 372 10.07 -0.49 -11.74
N SER A 373 10.32 -0.89 -10.50
CA SER A 373 11.67 -1.19 -10.01
C SER A 373 12.38 -2.32 -10.77
N ASP A 374 11.64 -3.23 -11.42
CA ASP A 374 12.18 -4.33 -12.21
C ASP A 374 12.05 -4.08 -13.72
N ILE A 375 13.10 -4.42 -14.48
CA ILE A 375 13.18 -4.16 -15.93
C ILE A 375 12.05 -4.83 -16.70
N SER A 376 11.71 -6.09 -16.37
CA SER A 376 10.68 -6.84 -17.09
C SER A 376 9.28 -6.23 -16.87
N SER A 377 9.02 -5.84 -15.64
CA SER A 377 7.75 -5.23 -15.22
C SER A 377 7.61 -3.79 -15.75
N ALA A 378 8.68 -3.00 -15.75
CA ALA A 378 8.71 -1.66 -16.37
C ALA A 378 8.46 -1.71 -17.88
N MET A 379 9.04 -2.69 -18.57
CA MET A 379 8.77 -2.90 -20.00
C MET A 379 7.30 -3.22 -20.28
N GLN A 380 6.66 -3.96 -19.37
CA GLN A 380 5.24 -4.25 -19.47
C GLN A 380 4.36 -3.04 -19.18
N LEU A 381 4.74 -2.17 -18.24
CA LEU A 381 4.05 -0.89 -18.02
C LEU A 381 4.06 -0.02 -19.28
N ILE A 382 5.19 0.05 -19.96
CA ILE A 382 5.30 0.77 -21.24
C ILE A 382 4.45 0.10 -22.33
N LYS A 383 4.42 -1.24 -22.40
CA LYS A 383 3.55 -1.98 -23.33
C LYS A 383 2.06 -1.69 -23.07
N CYS A 384 1.68 -1.46 -21.82
CA CYS A 384 0.31 -1.15 -21.41
C CYS A 384 -0.04 0.35 -21.49
N ASP A 385 0.74 1.17 -22.21
CA ASP A 385 0.45 2.58 -22.47
C ASP A 385 0.40 3.50 -21.22
N ILE A 386 1.20 3.21 -20.18
CA ILE A 386 1.28 4.05 -18.95
C ILE A 386 1.55 5.54 -19.23
N MET A 387 2.18 5.86 -20.36
CA MET A 387 2.52 7.23 -20.74
C MET A 387 1.29 8.13 -20.95
N LYS A 388 0.13 7.59 -21.35
CA LYS A 388 -1.08 8.40 -21.58
C LYS A 388 -1.60 9.03 -20.27
N PRO A 389 -1.84 8.27 -19.19
CA PRO A 389 -2.18 8.84 -17.88
C PRO A 389 -1.10 9.77 -17.32
N ILE A 390 0.18 9.41 -17.45
CA ILE A 390 1.29 10.25 -17.00
C ILE A 390 1.25 11.62 -17.71
N GLU A 391 1.10 11.64 -19.03
CA GLU A 391 1.03 12.90 -19.80
C GLU A 391 -0.20 13.76 -19.44
N ALA A 392 -1.30 13.14 -19.03
CA ALA A 392 -2.50 13.86 -18.58
C ALA A 392 -2.25 14.53 -17.22
N VAL A 393 -1.68 13.80 -16.25
CA VAL A 393 -1.40 14.34 -14.90
C VAL A 393 -0.25 15.34 -14.92
N LEU A 394 0.79 15.16 -15.75
CA LEU A 394 1.87 16.15 -15.89
C LEU A 394 1.40 17.53 -16.41
N LYS A 395 0.17 17.61 -16.93
CA LYS A 395 -0.48 18.86 -17.36
C LYS A 395 -1.50 19.38 -16.34
N SER A 396 -1.75 18.66 -15.24
CA SER A 396 -2.65 19.09 -14.18
C SER A 396 -2.01 20.18 -13.32
N PHE A 397 -2.83 20.83 -12.49
CA PHE A 397 -2.41 21.90 -11.58
C PHE A 397 -2.35 21.44 -10.11
N ASP A 398 -2.56 20.15 -9.82
CA ASP A 398 -2.51 19.61 -8.46
C ASP A 398 -1.10 19.13 -8.13
N ASP A 399 -0.44 19.82 -7.21
CA ASP A 399 0.93 19.55 -6.78
C ASP A 399 1.14 18.13 -6.27
N GLU A 400 0.14 17.50 -5.66
CA GLU A 400 0.30 16.25 -4.93
C GLU A 400 0.10 15.04 -5.83
N GLU A 401 -0.83 15.15 -6.79
CA GLU A 401 -0.91 14.24 -7.92
C GLU A 401 0.36 14.30 -8.77
N LEU A 402 0.88 15.51 -9.01
CA LEU A 402 2.15 15.73 -9.71
C LEU A 402 3.31 15.05 -8.97
N ILE A 403 3.43 15.21 -7.65
CA ILE A 403 4.47 14.55 -6.84
C ILE A 403 4.38 13.03 -7.01
N SER A 404 3.19 12.46 -6.86
CA SER A 404 2.96 11.01 -6.95
C SER A 404 3.33 10.45 -8.32
N VAL A 405 2.89 11.10 -9.40
CA VAL A 405 3.21 10.67 -10.76
C VAL A 405 4.68 10.91 -11.10
N LEU A 406 5.28 12.00 -10.65
CA LEU A 406 6.70 12.25 -10.86
C LEU A 406 7.58 11.21 -10.17
N GLN A 407 7.19 10.66 -9.01
CA GLN A 407 7.91 9.54 -8.38
C GLN A 407 7.92 8.28 -9.28
N VAL A 408 6.80 7.97 -9.93
CA VAL A 408 6.72 6.88 -10.92
C VAL A 408 7.63 7.17 -12.11
N VAL A 409 7.62 8.41 -12.62
CA VAL A 409 8.48 8.82 -13.74
C VAL A 409 9.96 8.73 -13.39
N VAL A 410 10.36 9.21 -12.21
CA VAL A 410 11.74 9.13 -11.72
C VAL A 410 12.19 7.67 -11.66
N THR A 411 11.34 6.77 -11.17
CA THR A 411 11.62 5.33 -11.11
C THR A 411 11.76 4.74 -12.51
N LEU A 412 10.76 4.91 -13.38
CA LEU A 412 10.76 4.33 -14.74
C LEU A 412 11.95 4.83 -15.60
N THR A 413 12.27 6.12 -15.53
CA THR A 413 13.35 6.73 -16.33
C THR A 413 14.73 6.23 -15.93
N PHE A 414 14.87 5.61 -14.76
CA PHE A 414 16.12 5.11 -14.22
C PHE A 414 16.37 3.62 -14.47
N VAL A 415 15.30 2.86 -14.73
CA VAL A 415 15.33 1.39 -14.76
C VAL A 415 16.09 0.83 -15.97
N SER A 416 15.92 1.44 -17.15
CA SER A 416 16.57 1.00 -18.38
C SER A 416 16.64 2.10 -19.42
N ASP A 417 17.72 2.11 -20.20
CA ASP A 417 17.88 3.01 -21.34
C ASP A 417 16.74 2.90 -22.35
N HIS A 418 16.24 1.69 -22.60
CA HIS A 418 15.12 1.47 -23.55
C HIS A 418 13.81 2.07 -23.04
N VAL A 419 13.57 1.98 -21.74
CA VAL A 419 12.41 2.62 -21.10
C VAL A 419 12.55 4.13 -21.18
N ALA A 420 13.71 4.68 -20.83
CA ALA A 420 14.00 6.11 -20.91
C ALA A 420 13.79 6.69 -22.32
N GLN A 421 14.25 5.98 -23.36
CA GLN A 421 14.02 6.36 -24.77
C GLN A 421 12.53 6.43 -25.11
N LYS A 422 11.75 5.42 -24.71
CA LYS A 422 10.30 5.40 -24.97
C LYS A 422 9.52 6.45 -24.18
N MET A 423 10.02 6.83 -23.00
CA MET A 423 9.41 7.86 -22.16
C MET A 423 9.65 9.28 -22.67
N LEU A 424 10.78 9.55 -23.33
CA LEU A 424 11.12 10.88 -23.82
C LEU A 424 10.33 11.26 -25.08
N ARG A 425 9.05 11.60 -24.89
CA ARG A 425 8.20 12.21 -25.92
C ARG A 425 8.30 13.74 -25.85
N LYS A 426 7.99 14.41 -26.96
CA LYS A 426 8.03 15.89 -27.04
C LYS A 426 7.12 16.54 -25.98
N ASP A 427 5.95 15.99 -25.75
CA ASP A 427 4.98 16.53 -24.78
C ASP A 427 5.42 16.33 -23.32
N VAL A 428 5.99 15.16 -23.00
CA VAL A 428 6.57 14.87 -21.68
C VAL A 428 7.74 15.82 -21.41
N LEU A 429 8.63 16.01 -22.39
CA LEU A 429 9.75 16.94 -22.25
C LEU A 429 9.27 18.39 -22.05
N LYS A 430 8.23 18.82 -22.76
CA LYS A 430 7.64 20.16 -22.59
C LYS A 430 7.06 20.33 -21.19
N SER A 431 6.37 19.32 -20.68
CA SER A 431 5.76 19.33 -19.34
C SER A 431 6.84 19.32 -18.25
N LEU A 432 7.83 18.42 -18.33
CA LEU A 432 8.96 18.38 -17.38
C LEU A 432 9.74 19.70 -17.33
N LYS A 433 9.96 20.36 -18.47
CA LYS A 433 10.58 21.70 -18.50
C LYS A 433 9.79 22.75 -17.72
N ALA A 434 8.47 22.76 -17.87
CA ALA A 434 7.61 23.67 -17.12
C ALA A 434 7.66 23.37 -15.62
N LEU A 435 7.65 22.08 -15.25
CA LEU A 435 7.69 21.63 -13.87
C LEU A 435 9.06 21.87 -13.19
N CYS A 436 10.17 21.94 -13.95
CA CYS A 436 11.47 22.38 -13.44
C CYS A 436 11.49 23.84 -12.95
N ALA A 437 10.49 24.65 -13.32
CA ALA A 437 10.31 26.02 -12.84
C ALA A 437 9.06 26.17 -11.95
N HIS A 438 8.53 25.05 -11.43
CA HIS A 438 7.33 25.06 -10.60
C HIS A 438 7.57 25.77 -9.25
N LYS A 439 6.49 26.30 -8.65
CA LYS A 439 6.56 27.00 -7.36
C LYS A 439 6.85 26.06 -6.19
N ASN A 440 6.33 24.83 -6.27
CA ASN A 440 6.53 23.78 -5.28
C ASN A 440 7.91 23.13 -5.47
N SER A 441 8.71 23.15 -4.41
CA SER A 441 10.09 22.67 -4.46
C SER A 441 10.20 21.16 -4.60
N GLU A 442 9.23 20.38 -4.13
CA GLU A 442 9.26 18.93 -4.26
C GLU A 442 8.93 18.50 -5.70
N VAL A 443 7.94 19.15 -6.33
CA VAL A 443 7.65 19.00 -7.77
C VAL A 443 8.88 19.38 -8.59
N GLN A 444 9.53 20.51 -8.25
CA GLN A 444 10.74 20.97 -8.91
C GLN A 444 11.87 19.94 -8.77
N ARG A 445 12.12 19.45 -7.55
CA ARG A 445 13.14 18.44 -7.24
C ARG A 445 12.92 17.18 -8.06
N LEU A 446 11.73 16.58 -8.00
CA LEU A 446 11.42 15.34 -8.72
C LEU A 446 11.50 15.51 -10.24
N SER A 447 11.09 16.65 -10.77
CA SER A 447 11.22 16.97 -12.20
C SER A 447 12.68 17.05 -12.64
N LEU A 448 13.54 17.69 -11.83
CA LEU A 448 14.98 17.73 -12.07
C LEU A 448 15.62 16.33 -11.98
N PHE A 449 15.19 15.50 -11.05
CA PHE A 449 15.62 14.09 -10.96
C PHE A 449 15.21 13.30 -12.22
N ALA A 450 13.97 13.44 -12.69
CA ALA A 450 13.49 12.78 -13.90
C ALA A 450 14.29 13.20 -15.14
N VAL A 451 14.56 14.51 -15.30
CA VAL A 451 15.41 15.03 -16.39
C VAL A 451 16.84 14.48 -16.29
N GLY A 452 17.41 14.45 -15.09
CA GLY A 452 18.73 13.87 -14.86
C GLY A 452 18.78 12.38 -15.20
N ASN A 453 17.76 11.61 -14.81
CA ASN A 453 17.67 10.18 -15.09
C ASN A 453 17.53 9.91 -16.59
N LEU A 454 16.67 10.67 -17.28
CA LEU A 454 16.57 10.64 -18.74
C LEU A 454 17.90 10.95 -19.42
N ALA A 455 18.76 11.77 -18.82
CA ALA A 455 20.06 12.10 -19.37
C ALA A 455 21.11 11.00 -19.20
N PHE A 456 20.84 9.87 -18.52
CA PHE A 456 21.78 8.73 -18.51
C PHE A 456 21.88 8.07 -19.89
N CYS A 457 20.74 7.86 -20.55
CA CYS A 457 20.71 7.29 -21.89
C CYS A 457 21.29 8.28 -22.92
N LEU A 458 22.13 7.76 -23.83
CA LEU A 458 22.87 8.59 -24.79
C LEU A 458 21.97 9.29 -25.81
N GLU A 459 20.93 8.62 -26.29
CA GLU A 459 20.01 9.15 -27.31
C GLU A 459 19.12 10.26 -26.75
N THR A 460 18.54 10.02 -25.58
CA THR A 460 17.74 11.02 -24.84
C THR A 460 18.61 12.20 -24.43
N ARG A 461 19.84 11.97 -23.95
CA ARG A 461 20.81 13.02 -23.62
C ARG A 461 21.07 13.95 -24.80
N ARG A 462 21.29 13.41 -26.02
CA ARG A 462 21.46 14.24 -27.21
C ARG A 462 20.27 15.18 -27.40
N THR A 463 19.05 14.68 -27.28
CA THR A 463 17.83 15.51 -27.39
C THR A 463 17.74 16.58 -26.30
N LEU A 464 18.11 16.25 -25.05
CA LEU A 464 18.12 17.19 -23.93
C LEU A 464 19.17 18.29 -24.06
N ILE A 465 20.38 17.95 -24.54
CA ILE A 465 21.49 18.88 -24.78
C ILE A 465 21.11 19.93 -25.85
N HIS A 466 20.43 19.53 -26.93
CA HIS A 466 20.01 20.47 -27.98
C HIS A 466 18.88 21.41 -27.54
N SER A 467 18.30 21.21 -26.36
CA SER A 467 17.26 22.06 -25.83
C SER A 467 17.85 23.23 -25.01
N GLU A 468 18.10 24.37 -25.66
CA GLU A 468 18.69 25.56 -25.03
C GLU A 468 17.91 26.03 -23.78
N SER A 469 16.59 26.13 -23.88
CA SER A 469 15.71 26.50 -22.75
C SER A 469 15.89 25.65 -21.48
N LEU A 470 16.25 24.37 -21.61
CA LEU A 470 16.42 23.49 -20.46
C LEU A 470 17.72 23.79 -19.72
N ARG A 471 18.82 24.04 -20.46
CA ARG A 471 20.13 24.34 -19.86
C ARG A 471 20.07 25.60 -18.99
N ASP A 472 19.45 26.66 -19.50
CA ASP A 472 19.31 27.92 -18.77
C ASP A 472 18.47 27.75 -17.49
N LEU A 473 17.38 26.99 -17.57
CA LEU A 473 16.53 26.67 -16.41
C LEU A 473 17.30 25.87 -15.35
N LEU A 474 18.09 24.88 -15.78
CA LEU A 474 18.91 24.09 -14.85
C LEU A 474 19.96 24.96 -14.17
N ILE A 475 20.67 25.82 -14.91
CA ILE A 475 21.66 26.73 -14.34
C ILE A 475 21.00 27.66 -13.31
N ARG A 476 19.85 28.27 -13.63
CA ARG A 476 19.11 29.12 -12.68
C ARG A 476 18.72 28.34 -11.42
N SER A 477 18.29 27.09 -11.58
CA SER A 477 17.87 26.23 -10.46
C SER A 477 19.02 25.86 -9.51
N THR A 478 20.28 25.91 -9.97
CA THR A 478 21.45 25.71 -9.08
C THR A 478 21.60 26.82 -8.02
N PHE A 479 21.09 28.02 -8.29
CA PHE A 479 21.10 29.15 -7.36
C PHE A 479 19.85 29.23 -6.47
N SER A 480 18.98 28.23 -6.52
CA SER A 480 17.81 28.17 -5.64
C SER A 480 18.23 28.21 -4.16
N GLN A 481 17.47 28.91 -3.32
CA GLN A 481 17.71 28.93 -1.87
C GLN A 481 17.49 27.55 -1.23
N GLU A 482 16.71 26.68 -1.88
CA GLU A 482 16.50 25.33 -1.39
C GLU A 482 17.62 24.38 -1.82
N LYS A 483 18.36 23.89 -0.82
CA LYS A 483 19.52 23.01 -1.02
C LYS A 483 19.19 21.74 -1.80
N ARG A 484 18.00 21.16 -1.60
CA ARG A 484 17.55 19.94 -2.29
C ARG A 484 17.36 20.15 -3.79
N VAL A 485 16.74 21.26 -4.18
CA VAL A 485 16.54 21.65 -5.58
C VAL A 485 17.89 21.97 -6.25
N SER A 486 18.72 22.77 -5.58
CA SER A 486 20.07 23.12 -6.08
C SER A 486 20.90 21.86 -6.35
N LYS A 487 20.87 20.90 -5.42
CA LYS A 487 21.53 19.59 -5.54
C LYS A 487 21.01 18.79 -6.75
N ALA A 488 19.70 18.70 -6.94
CA ALA A 488 19.09 18.01 -8.07
C ALA A 488 19.43 18.66 -9.42
N ALA A 489 19.43 19.99 -9.48
CA ALA A 489 19.82 20.74 -10.69
C ALA A 489 21.30 20.55 -11.04
N ALA A 490 22.18 20.61 -10.04
CA ALA A 490 23.60 20.34 -10.20
C ALA A 490 23.84 18.90 -10.68
N ARG A 491 23.12 17.93 -10.11
CA ARG A 491 23.15 16.53 -10.55
C ARG A 491 22.78 16.40 -12.03
N ALA A 492 21.66 16.98 -12.46
CA ALA A 492 21.22 16.93 -13.85
C ALA A 492 22.22 17.56 -14.83
N LEU A 493 22.79 18.72 -14.50
CA LEU A 493 23.81 19.39 -15.31
C LEU A 493 25.12 18.60 -15.42
N ALA A 494 25.54 17.95 -14.33
CA ALA A 494 26.71 17.08 -14.31
C ALA A 494 26.54 15.88 -15.27
N ILE A 495 25.37 15.23 -15.24
CA ILE A 495 25.03 14.10 -16.12
C ILE A 495 24.95 14.54 -17.59
N LEU A 496 24.40 15.74 -17.86
CA LEU A 496 24.35 16.32 -19.20
C LEU A 496 25.74 16.69 -19.76
N GLY A 497 26.78 16.68 -18.94
CA GLY A 497 28.15 17.01 -19.34
C GLY A 497 28.45 18.52 -19.34
N GLU A 498 27.56 19.34 -18.79
CA GLU A 498 27.70 20.80 -18.68
C GLU A 498 28.59 21.21 -17.48
N ASN A 499 29.62 20.42 -17.19
CA ASN A 499 30.46 20.53 -15.99
C ASN A 499 31.14 21.90 -15.85
N GLU A 500 31.57 22.52 -16.95
CA GLU A 500 32.20 23.85 -16.91
C GLU A 500 31.20 24.97 -16.64
N ASN A 501 29.99 24.87 -17.20
CA ASN A 501 28.92 25.83 -16.94
C ASN A 501 28.44 25.72 -15.49
N LEU A 502 28.24 24.49 -15.00
CA LEU A 502 27.89 24.22 -13.61
C LEU A 502 29.00 24.69 -12.65
N ARG A 503 30.27 24.40 -12.94
CA ARG A 503 31.40 24.86 -12.13
C ARG A 503 31.47 26.39 -12.05
N ARG A 504 31.25 27.09 -13.17
CA ARG A 504 31.14 28.56 -13.18
C ARG A 504 29.98 29.04 -12.31
N ALA A 505 28.83 28.37 -12.40
CA ALA A 505 27.67 28.72 -11.59
C ALA A 505 27.94 28.58 -10.09
N ILE A 506 28.56 27.48 -9.66
CA ILE A 506 28.81 27.20 -8.23
C ILE A 506 30.16 27.72 -7.71
N ARG A 507 30.88 28.56 -8.48
CA ARG A 507 32.22 29.08 -8.14
C ARG A 507 33.25 27.98 -7.81
N GLY A 508 33.16 26.83 -8.48
CA GLY A 508 34.08 25.71 -8.26
C GLY A 508 35.50 25.98 -8.78
N ARG A 509 36.48 25.23 -8.27
CA ARG A 509 37.91 25.36 -8.62
C ARG A 509 38.11 25.19 -10.14
N PRO A 510 38.66 26.18 -10.86
CA PRO A 510 38.93 26.06 -12.29
C PRO A 510 40.02 24.99 -12.53
N VAL A 511 39.88 24.19 -13.59
CA VAL A 511 40.96 23.31 -14.03
C VAL A 511 42.04 24.20 -14.64
N ALA A 512 43.26 24.13 -14.10
CA ALA A 512 44.38 24.91 -14.60
C ALA A 512 44.63 24.57 -16.07
N LYS A 513 44.64 25.60 -16.95
CA LYS A 513 44.87 25.42 -18.40
C LYS A 513 46.33 25.07 -18.75
N LYS A 514 47.24 24.97 -17.78
CA LYS A 514 48.66 24.64 -17.99
C LYS A 514 49.10 23.51 -17.05
N GLY A 515 49.37 22.35 -17.64
CA GLY A 515 49.88 21.13 -16.99
C GLY A 515 48.85 20.43 -16.09
N LEU A 516 48.57 19.14 -16.36
CA LEU A 516 47.75 18.31 -15.48
C LEU A 516 48.65 17.52 -14.53
N ARG A 517 48.41 17.63 -13.23
CA ARG A 517 49.10 16.80 -12.23
C ARG A 517 48.25 15.54 -11.99
N ILE A 518 48.80 14.39 -12.35
CA ILE A 518 48.10 13.09 -12.31
C ILE A 518 48.75 12.21 -11.24
N LEU A 519 47.93 11.69 -10.32
CA LEU A 519 48.31 10.62 -9.41
C LEU A 519 47.65 9.32 -9.88
N SER A 520 48.46 8.34 -10.26
CA SER A 520 48.00 7.00 -10.63
C SER A 520 48.49 5.98 -9.61
N MET A 521 47.59 5.15 -9.09
CA MET A 521 47.88 4.16 -8.06
C MET A 521 47.49 2.77 -8.53
N ASP A 522 48.45 1.85 -8.57
CA ASP A 522 48.18 0.44 -8.87
C ASP A 522 47.67 -0.32 -7.63
N GLY A 523 46.87 -1.35 -7.86
CA GLY A 523 46.28 -2.18 -6.81
C GLY A 523 47.15 -3.38 -6.46
N GLY A 524 47.94 -3.27 -5.38
CA GLY A 524 48.90 -4.30 -4.95
C GLY A 524 48.44 -5.24 -3.82
N GLY A 525 47.14 -5.29 -3.50
CA GLY A 525 46.65 -6.03 -2.32
C GLY A 525 47.24 -5.47 -1.02
N MET A 526 47.58 -6.28 -0.01
CA MET A 526 48.15 -5.80 1.26
C MET A 526 49.43 -4.93 1.13
N LYS A 527 50.11 -4.97 -0.02
CA LYS A 527 51.28 -4.10 -0.32
C LYS A 527 50.92 -2.63 -0.51
N GLY A 528 49.64 -2.28 -0.67
CA GLY A 528 49.20 -0.88 -0.79
C GLY A 528 49.41 -0.03 0.47
N LEU A 529 49.72 -0.64 1.62
CA LEU A 529 50.19 0.10 2.80
C LEU A 529 51.46 0.91 2.49
N ALA A 530 52.34 0.38 1.64
CA ALA A 530 53.52 1.11 1.15
C ALA A 530 53.10 2.35 0.34
N THR A 531 52.05 2.25 -0.49
CA THR A 531 51.48 3.39 -1.21
C THR A 531 50.98 4.46 -0.25
N VAL A 532 50.26 4.08 0.81
CA VAL A 532 49.79 5.04 1.83
C VAL A 532 50.96 5.71 2.55
N GLN A 533 52.00 4.98 2.92
CA GLN A 533 53.19 5.53 3.57
C GLN A 533 53.98 6.47 2.64
N MET A 534 54.12 6.14 1.35
CA MET A 534 54.71 7.05 0.36
C MET A 534 53.92 8.34 0.23
N LEU A 535 52.58 8.26 0.18
CA LEU A 535 51.72 9.44 0.14
C LEU A 535 51.84 10.28 1.43
N LYS A 536 52.06 9.65 2.59
CA LYS A 536 52.27 10.38 3.86
C LYS A 536 53.55 11.21 3.83
N GLN A 537 54.63 10.64 3.31
CA GLN A 537 55.89 11.36 3.12
C GLN A 537 55.72 12.53 2.13
N ILE A 538 54.90 12.36 1.09
CA ILE A 538 54.57 13.42 0.14
C ILE A 538 53.76 14.55 0.80
N GLU A 539 52.72 14.23 1.60
CA GLU A 539 51.97 15.26 2.35
C GLU A 539 52.87 15.99 3.35
N GLN A 540 53.74 15.27 4.06
CA GLN A 540 54.69 15.85 5.01
C GLN A 540 55.71 16.77 4.33
N GLY A 541 56.28 16.33 3.21
CA GLY A 541 57.30 17.11 2.48
C GLY A 541 56.73 18.34 1.76
N THR A 542 55.44 18.34 1.41
CA THR A 542 54.81 19.44 0.67
C THR A 542 53.92 20.34 1.54
N GLY A 543 53.52 19.88 2.72
CA GLY A 543 52.58 20.57 3.61
C GLY A 543 51.16 20.69 3.04
N LYS A 544 50.83 19.96 1.97
CA LYS A 544 49.53 19.99 1.30
C LYS A 544 48.90 18.61 1.28
N ARG A 545 47.57 18.57 1.26
CA ARG A 545 46.84 17.30 1.12
C ARG A 545 46.94 16.76 -0.30
N ILE A 546 46.89 15.44 -0.47
CA ILE A 546 46.95 14.79 -1.79
C ILE A 546 45.89 15.35 -2.75
N HIS A 547 44.65 15.55 -2.29
CA HIS A 547 43.56 16.08 -3.14
C HIS A 547 43.73 17.56 -3.53
N GLU A 548 44.61 18.31 -2.88
CA GLU A 548 44.93 19.70 -3.25
C GLU A 548 46.05 19.77 -4.30
N MET A 549 46.94 18.76 -4.25
CA MET A 549 48.14 18.64 -5.06
C MET A 549 47.90 18.11 -6.47
N PHE A 550 46.95 17.20 -6.65
CA PHE A 550 46.69 16.56 -7.93
C PHE A 550 45.37 17.02 -8.54
N ASP A 551 45.34 17.15 -9.87
CA ASP A 551 44.15 17.56 -10.63
C ASP A 551 43.33 16.33 -11.05
N LEU A 552 44.00 15.18 -11.21
CA LEU A 552 43.43 13.88 -11.55
C LEU A 552 44.03 12.80 -10.65
N ILE A 553 43.19 12.01 -9.99
CA ILE A 553 43.59 10.87 -9.15
C ILE A 553 42.93 9.60 -9.71
N CYS A 554 43.70 8.56 -9.95
CA CYS A 554 43.17 7.32 -10.47
C CYS A 554 43.84 6.08 -9.91
N GLY A 555 43.17 4.94 -10.10
CA GLY A 555 43.77 3.67 -9.75
C GLY A 555 42.95 2.45 -10.14
N THR A 556 43.57 1.29 -9.94
CA THR A 556 43.03 -0.06 -10.19
C THR A 556 42.89 -0.80 -8.86
N SER A 557 41.89 -1.68 -8.73
CA SER A 557 41.67 -2.51 -7.52
C SER A 557 41.74 -1.67 -6.21
N THR A 558 42.62 -2.03 -5.27
CA THR A 558 42.87 -1.30 -4.02
C THR A 558 43.38 0.13 -4.21
N GLY A 559 44.14 0.41 -5.28
CA GLY A 559 44.51 1.77 -5.66
C GLY A 559 43.29 2.61 -6.10
N GLY A 560 42.29 1.96 -6.70
CA GLY A 560 41.00 2.58 -7.02
C GLY A 560 40.23 3.02 -5.77
N MET A 561 40.25 2.23 -4.68
CA MET A 561 39.65 2.63 -3.40
C MET A 561 40.34 3.86 -2.81
N LEU A 562 41.68 3.86 -2.81
CA LEU A 562 42.46 5.00 -2.31
C LEU A 562 42.18 6.26 -3.14
N ALA A 563 42.04 6.13 -4.46
CA ALA A 563 41.69 7.24 -5.34
C ALA A 563 40.33 7.85 -4.95
N MET A 564 39.35 7.01 -4.66
CA MET A 564 38.01 7.42 -4.21
C MET A 564 38.04 8.03 -2.79
N ALA A 565 38.77 7.42 -1.85
CA ALA A 565 38.88 7.89 -0.47
C ALA A 565 39.59 9.25 -0.38
N LEU A 566 40.73 9.39 -1.06
CA LEU A 566 41.53 10.61 -1.07
C LEU A 566 40.89 11.71 -1.90
N GLY A 567 40.38 11.38 -3.09
CA GLY A 567 39.87 12.37 -4.05
C GLY A 567 38.42 12.79 -3.82
N ILE A 568 37.52 11.84 -3.56
CA ILE A 568 36.07 12.12 -3.42
C ILE A 568 35.68 12.35 -1.96
N LYS A 569 36.06 11.45 -1.05
CA LYS A 569 35.74 11.58 0.39
C LYS A 569 36.71 12.49 1.15
N GLN A 570 37.81 12.93 0.53
CA GLN A 570 38.84 13.78 1.14
C GLN A 570 39.36 13.23 2.49
N MET A 571 39.44 11.91 2.63
CA MET A 571 39.91 11.25 3.85
C MET A 571 41.39 11.57 4.12
N SER A 572 41.78 11.54 5.39
CA SER A 572 43.20 11.62 5.75
C SER A 572 43.93 10.32 5.40
N LEU A 573 45.25 10.40 5.20
CA LEU A 573 46.04 9.20 4.98
C LEU A 573 46.07 8.24 6.18
N ASP A 574 45.83 8.74 7.40
CA ASP A 574 45.66 7.89 8.59
C ASP A 574 44.35 7.10 8.53
N GLN A 575 43.26 7.74 8.08
CA GLN A 575 42.00 7.05 7.82
C GLN A 575 42.15 6.04 6.67
N CYS A 576 42.85 6.39 5.60
CA CYS A 576 43.14 5.44 4.52
C CYS A 576 43.98 4.24 5.00
N GLU A 577 44.95 4.46 5.89
CA GLU A 577 45.75 3.39 6.51
C GLU A 577 44.89 2.49 7.41
N GLU A 578 44.01 3.08 8.22
CA GLU A 578 43.07 2.36 9.07
C GLU A 578 42.11 1.50 8.23
N ILE A 579 41.60 2.05 7.13
CA ILE A 579 40.77 1.32 6.16
C ILE A 579 41.52 0.11 5.63
N TYR A 580 42.77 0.30 5.18
CA TYR A 580 43.62 -0.77 4.66
C TYR A 580 43.91 -1.86 5.70
N THR A 581 44.18 -1.45 6.94
CA THR A 581 44.53 -2.34 8.06
C THR A 581 43.32 -3.13 8.56
N LYS A 582 42.14 -2.49 8.64
CA LYS A 582 40.89 -3.15 9.02
C LYS A 582 40.39 -4.11 7.95
N LEU A 583 40.41 -3.70 6.68
CA LEU A 583 40.10 -4.57 5.54
C LEU A 583 41.05 -5.78 5.50
N GLY A 584 42.34 -5.54 5.71
CA GLY A 584 43.35 -6.59 5.80
C GLY A 584 43.09 -7.61 6.92
N LYS A 585 42.62 -7.16 8.08
CA LYS A 585 42.32 -8.05 9.22
C LYS A 585 41.03 -8.85 9.04
N LEU A 586 39.98 -8.25 8.47
CA LEU A 586 38.66 -8.89 8.38
C LEU A 586 38.50 -9.78 7.15
N VAL A 587 39.11 -9.40 6.02
CA VAL A 587 39.00 -10.16 4.76
C VAL A 587 39.97 -11.34 4.72
N PHE A 588 41.02 -11.32 5.54
CA PHE A 588 42.10 -12.31 5.53
C PHE A 588 42.30 -13.05 6.88
N ALA A 589 41.50 -12.79 7.91
CA ALA A 589 41.44 -13.64 9.10
C ALA A 589 40.35 -14.71 8.94
N GLU A 590 40.60 -15.90 9.48
CA GLU A 590 39.66 -17.02 9.46
C GLU A 590 38.29 -16.67 10.11
N PRO A 591 37.19 -17.31 9.69
CA PRO A 591 35.85 -16.96 10.14
C PRO A 591 35.66 -17.34 11.62
N VAL A 592 35.39 -16.35 12.47
CA VAL A 592 34.94 -16.54 13.85
C VAL A 592 33.41 -16.81 13.86
N PRO A 593 32.87 -17.67 14.75
CA PRO A 593 31.48 -18.14 14.68
C PRO A 593 30.43 -17.03 14.91
N LYS A 594 29.23 -17.29 14.39
CA LYS A 594 28.03 -16.44 14.44
C LYS A 594 27.45 -16.34 15.85
N ASP A 595 27.40 -15.13 16.40
CA ASP A 595 26.46 -14.75 17.47
C ASP A 595 25.86 -13.36 17.14
N GLU A 596 24.54 -13.35 16.88
CA GLU A 596 23.76 -12.26 16.25
C GLU A 596 23.05 -11.32 17.24
N SER A 597 23.61 -11.03 18.41
CA SER A 597 22.90 -10.15 19.38
C SER A 597 23.75 -9.10 20.11
N ALA A 598 24.97 -8.81 19.66
CA ALA A 598 25.80 -7.77 20.28
C ALA A 598 26.26 -6.70 19.29
N THR A 599 26.04 -5.44 19.66
CA THR A 599 26.46 -4.25 18.93
C THR A 599 27.99 -4.15 18.92
N TRP A 600 28.61 -3.91 17.77
CA TRP A 600 30.07 -4.03 17.55
C TRP A 600 30.94 -3.14 18.46
N LYS A 601 30.38 -2.08 19.05
CA LYS A 601 31.05 -1.22 20.04
C LYS A 601 31.49 -1.98 21.29
N GLU A 602 30.71 -2.96 21.74
CA GLU A 602 30.99 -3.77 22.94
C GLU A 602 31.95 -4.94 22.65
N LYS A 603 31.92 -5.47 21.41
CA LYS A 603 32.87 -6.49 20.92
C LYS A 603 34.27 -5.91 20.64
N LEU A 604 34.38 -4.61 20.35
CA LEU A 604 35.63 -3.90 20.11
C LEU A 604 36.47 -3.72 21.39
N ASP A 605 35.82 -3.43 22.52
CA ASP A 605 36.47 -3.26 23.83
C ASP A 605 37.06 -4.58 24.36
N GLN A 606 36.47 -5.72 23.99
CA GLN A 606 36.98 -7.04 24.37
C GLN A 606 38.22 -7.46 23.58
N LEU A 607 38.33 -7.06 22.31
CA LEU A 607 39.48 -7.35 21.46
C LEU A 607 40.68 -6.43 21.74
N PHE A 608 40.45 -5.23 22.27
CA PHE A 608 41.52 -4.33 22.69
C PHE A 608 42.31 -4.86 23.90
N LYS A 609 41.73 -5.78 24.68
CA LYS A 609 42.37 -6.38 25.87
C LYS A 609 43.24 -7.60 25.56
N SER A 610 43.25 -8.11 24.33
CA SER A 610 43.93 -9.35 23.97
C SER A 610 44.92 -9.15 22.82
N SER A 611 45.81 -8.18 22.94
CA SER A 611 46.94 -8.03 22.03
C SER A 611 48.14 -8.87 22.50
N SER A 612 48.24 -10.11 22.04
CA SER A 612 49.49 -10.88 22.03
C SER A 612 49.34 -12.09 21.12
N GLN A 613 49.72 -11.97 19.84
CA GLN A 613 50.55 -12.94 19.11
C GLN A 613 50.72 -12.57 17.62
N SER A 614 51.95 -12.71 17.18
CA SER A 614 52.53 -12.43 15.86
C SER A 614 52.02 -13.37 14.75
N PHE A 615 51.69 -12.81 13.57
CA PHE A 615 51.18 -13.56 12.41
C PHE A 615 52.23 -13.78 11.31
N ARG A 616 52.28 -15.01 10.81
CA ARG A 616 53.11 -15.49 9.69
C ARG A 616 52.20 -15.72 8.47
N VAL A 617 52.42 -14.95 7.39
CA VAL A 617 51.58 -14.99 6.17
C VAL A 617 52.05 -16.15 5.28
N VAL A 618 51.23 -17.20 5.17
CA VAL A 618 51.41 -18.28 4.18
C VAL A 618 50.57 -17.95 2.95
N VAL A 619 51.22 -17.98 1.79
CA VAL A 619 50.64 -17.78 0.46
C VAL A 619 49.82 -19.02 0.10
N HIS A 620 48.53 -19.01 0.44
CA HIS A 620 47.54 -19.86 -0.21
C HIS A 620 46.28 -19.04 -0.49
N GLY A 621 45.74 -19.21 -1.70
CA GLY A 621 44.68 -18.38 -2.30
C GLY A 621 43.54 -18.11 -1.32
N SER A 622 43.47 -16.86 -0.86
CA SER A 622 42.44 -16.38 0.04
C SER A 622 41.11 -16.31 -0.71
N LYS A 623 40.24 -17.29 -0.49
CA LYS A 623 38.81 -17.17 -0.81
C LYS A 623 38.23 -16.06 0.09
N HIS A 624 38.01 -14.90 -0.50
CA HIS A 624 37.42 -13.74 0.17
C HIS A 624 35.94 -13.99 0.50
N SER A 625 35.47 -13.56 1.68
CA SER A 625 34.03 -13.46 1.96
C SER A 625 33.48 -12.14 1.41
N ALA A 626 32.82 -12.19 0.25
CA ALA A 626 32.24 -11.02 -0.40
C ALA A 626 31.20 -10.33 0.49
N ASP A 627 30.40 -11.10 1.23
CA ASP A 627 29.28 -10.58 2.05
C ASP A 627 29.75 -9.72 3.24
N GLN A 628 30.86 -10.09 3.91
CA GLN A 628 31.40 -9.31 5.03
C GLN A 628 32.06 -8.02 4.55
N PHE A 629 32.77 -8.09 3.42
CA PHE A 629 33.36 -6.93 2.76
C PHE A 629 32.28 -5.96 2.27
N GLU A 630 31.20 -6.50 1.72
CA GLU A 630 30.03 -5.75 1.27
C GLU A 630 29.42 -4.92 2.40
N ARG A 631 29.13 -5.55 3.55
CA ARG A 631 28.55 -4.86 4.71
C ARG A 631 29.44 -3.72 5.22
N LEU A 632 30.75 -3.96 5.33
CA LEU A 632 31.72 -2.95 5.79
C LEU A 632 31.76 -1.73 4.85
N LEU A 633 31.79 -1.97 3.54
CA LEU A 633 31.76 -0.88 2.56
C LEU A 633 30.44 -0.10 2.59
N LYS A 634 29.29 -0.76 2.84
CA LYS A 634 27.99 -0.07 3.00
C LYS A 634 28.04 0.92 4.15
N GLU A 635 28.53 0.49 5.31
CA GLU A 635 28.63 1.33 6.51
C GLU A 635 29.59 2.51 6.28
N MET A 636 30.74 2.26 5.64
CA MET A 636 31.74 3.31 5.39
C MET A 636 31.34 4.35 4.34
N CYS A 637 30.47 3.98 3.39
CA CYS A 637 30.09 4.84 2.28
C CYS A 637 28.62 5.22 2.23
N ALA A 638 27.89 5.00 3.34
CA ALA A 638 26.56 5.53 3.53
C ALA A 638 26.55 7.05 3.23
N ASP A 639 25.69 7.45 2.30
CA ASP A 639 25.34 8.82 1.96
C ASP A 639 23.84 8.79 1.67
N ASP A 640 23.10 9.79 2.15
CA ASP A 640 21.64 9.77 2.22
C ASP A 640 20.96 9.59 0.84
N ASP A 641 21.66 9.96 -0.25
CA ASP A 641 21.14 9.94 -1.62
C ASP A 641 21.96 9.08 -2.61
N GLY A 642 23.08 8.46 -2.20
CA GLY A 642 23.92 7.62 -3.09
C GLY A 642 24.63 8.30 -4.28
N ASP A 643 24.36 9.58 -4.55
CA ASP A 643 24.81 10.33 -5.75
C ASP A 643 26.22 10.98 -5.60
N LEU A 644 27.00 10.58 -4.59
CA LEU A 644 28.24 11.28 -4.23
C LEU A 644 29.20 11.43 -5.42
N LEU A 645 29.35 10.40 -6.26
CA LEU A 645 30.19 10.47 -7.47
C LEU A 645 29.75 11.59 -8.42
N ILE A 646 28.45 11.79 -8.61
CA ILE A 646 27.88 12.81 -9.48
C ILE A 646 28.08 14.19 -8.86
N GLU A 647 27.78 14.37 -7.57
CA GLU A 647 27.97 15.65 -6.88
C GLU A 647 29.44 16.09 -6.86
N SER A 648 30.33 15.11 -6.69
CA SER A 648 31.77 15.32 -6.61
C SER A 648 32.31 15.89 -7.93
N SER A 649 31.62 15.67 -9.06
CA SER A 649 32.05 16.16 -10.38
C SER A 649 32.28 17.66 -10.48
N VAL A 650 31.58 18.44 -9.67
CA VAL A 650 31.53 19.90 -9.78
C VAL A 650 32.03 20.61 -8.53
N LYS A 651 32.18 19.91 -7.40
CA LYS A 651 32.79 20.43 -6.17
C LYS A 651 34.28 20.75 -6.38
N GLY A 652 34.88 21.47 -5.42
CA GLY A 652 36.31 21.84 -5.41
C GLY A 652 37.28 20.67 -5.18
N ILE A 653 36.97 19.50 -5.73
CA ILE A 653 37.71 18.25 -5.56
C ILE A 653 38.40 17.84 -6.88
N PRO A 654 39.43 16.99 -6.83
CA PRO A 654 40.09 16.50 -8.03
C PRO A 654 39.17 15.62 -8.88
N LYS A 655 39.53 15.49 -10.15
CA LYS A 655 38.92 14.48 -11.03
C LYS A 655 39.39 13.11 -10.58
N VAL A 656 38.47 12.16 -10.49
CA VAL A 656 38.75 10.81 -10.03
C VAL A 656 38.18 9.80 -11.02
N PHE A 657 38.98 8.80 -11.38
CA PHE A 657 38.47 7.60 -12.04
C PHE A 657 39.10 6.33 -11.47
N ALA A 658 38.33 5.26 -11.42
CA ALA A 658 38.81 3.93 -11.07
C ALA A 658 38.47 2.96 -12.20
N VAL A 659 39.35 1.99 -12.41
CA VAL A 659 39.16 0.95 -13.42
C VAL A 659 39.05 -0.40 -12.73
N SER A 660 37.99 -1.13 -13.08
CA SER A 660 37.78 -2.52 -12.69
C SER A 660 37.67 -3.41 -13.92
N THR A 661 37.88 -4.71 -13.77
CA THR A 661 37.60 -5.71 -14.80
C THR A 661 37.16 -7.01 -14.13
N LEU A 662 36.28 -7.76 -14.80
CA LEU A 662 35.88 -9.08 -14.33
C LEU A 662 36.96 -10.10 -14.72
N VAL A 663 37.59 -10.71 -13.72
CA VAL A 663 38.66 -11.71 -13.91
C VAL A 663 38.11 -12.98 -14.57
N SER A 664 36.80 -13.25 -14.46
CA SER A 664 36.10 -14.38 -15.07
C SER A 664 35.67 -14.17 -16.53
N ALA A 665 35.73 -12.94 -17.05
CA ALA A 665 35.30 -12.63 -18.41
C ALA A 665 36.47 -12.63 -19.40
N MET A 666 36.30 -13.30 -20.55
CA MET A 666 37.28 -13.28 -21.65
C MET A 666 36.58 -12.88 -22.97
N PRO A 667 37.01 -11.79 -23.63
CA PRO A 667 38.08 -10.88 -23.22
C PRO A 667 37.70 -10.08 -21.95
N ALA A 668 38.71 -9.77 -21.14
CA ALA A 668 38.54 -8.97 -19.92
C ALA A 668 37.99 -7.58 -20.29
N GLN A 669 36.74 -7.32 -19.91
CA GLN A 669 36.04 -6.08 -20.24
C GLN A 669 36.29 -5.03 -19.14
N PRO A 670 36.99 -3.91 -19.44
CA PRO A 670 37.25 -2.88 -18.45
C PRO A 670 36.00 -2.05 -18.18
N TYR A 671 35.68 -1.91 -16.89
CA TYR A 671 34.67 -1.02 -16.36
C TYR A 671 35.34 0.21 -15.75
N ILE A 672 35.06 1.37 -16.33
CA ILE A 672 35.62 2.65 -15.90
C ILE A 672 34.56 3.41 -15.11
N PHE A 673 34.86 3.72 -13.85
CA PHE A 673 34.06 4.57 -12.98
C PHE A 673 34.72 5.93 -12.86
N ARG A 674 33.99 7.03 -13.01
CA ARG A 674 34.57 8.38 -12.99
C ARG A 674 33.60 9.42 -12.43
N ASN A 675 34.14 10.44 -11.76
CA ASN A 675 33.36 11.58 -11.29
C ASN A 675 33.26 12.72 -12.32
N TYR A 676 33.48 12.48 -13.61
CA TYR A 676 33.41 13.54 -14.62
C TYR A 676 32.96 13.00 -15.97
N GLN A 677 32.44 13.91 -16.78
CA GLN A 677 31.98 13.60 -18.13
C GLN A 677 33.02 14.02 -19.17
N VAL A 678 33.25 13.17 -20.17
CA VAL A 678 34.04 13.48 -21.37
C VAL A 678 33.07 13.59 -22.54
N LEU A 679 33.09 14.71 -23.28
CA LEU A 679 32.09 15.01 -24.31
C LEU A 679 32.31 14.25 -25.63
N PHE A 680 33.49 13.66 -25.86
CA PHE A 680 33.83 12.97 -27.11
C PHE A 680 34.85 11.82 -26.93
N ILE A 681 34.66 10.76 -27.74
CA ILE A 681 35.64 9.71 -28.13
C ILE A 681 35.86 8.56 -27.12
N LEU A 682 35.10 7.46 -27.28
CA LEU A 682 35.58 6.09 -27.56
C LEU A 682 34.49 5.04 -27.31
N HIS A 683 34.45 4.02 -28.18
CA HIS A 683 33.57 2.85 -28.20
C HIS A 683 33.80 1.83 -27.05
N TYR A 684 34.37 2.24 -25.93
CA TYR A 684 34.53 1.37 -24.77
C TYR A 684 33.29 1.49 -23.88
N CYS A 685 32.81 0.35 -23.33
CA CYS A 685 31.78 0.26 -22.29
C CYS A 685 32.18 1.11 -21.07
N SER A 686 31.96 2.41 -21.20
CA SER A 686 32.25 3.38 -20.19
C SER A 686 31.04 3.34 -19.26
N ILE A 687 31.23 2.85 -18.03
CA ILE A 687 30.22 3.00 -16.98
C ILE A 687 30.29 4.44 -16.50
N VAL A 688 29.73 5.28 -17.35
CA VAL A 688 29.60 6.70 -17.13
C VAL A 688 28.37 6.88 -16.27
N PHE A 689 28.55 6.66 -14.97
CA PHE A 689 27.46 6.60 -14.01
C PHE A 689 26.48 5.46 -14.36
N ASN A 690 26.74 4.24 -13.89
CA ASN A 690 25.66 3.26 -13.89
C ASN A 690 24.52 3.84 -13.08
N SER A 691 23.27 3.71 -13.54
CA SER A 691 22.10 4.19 -12.81
C SER A 691 22.18 3.74 -11.34
N ASN A 692 22.53 2.49 -11.06
CA ASN A 692 22.67 1.95 -9.69
C ASN A 692 24.03 2.18 -8.98
N CYS A 693 24.91 3.04 -9.49
CA CYS A 693 26.28 3.19 -8.98
C CYS A 693 26.44 4.32 -7.97
N SER A 694 26.24 4.00 -6.70
CA SER A 694 26.83 4.78 -5.61
C SER A 694 28.35 4.59 -5.56
N LEU A 695 29.06 5.46 -4.82
CA LEU A 695 30.49 5.26 -4.53
C LEU A 695 30.75 3.85 -3.97
N TYR A 696 29.81 3.39 -3.16
CA TYR A 696 29.74 2.05 -2.60
C TYR A 696 29.66 0.96 -3.70
N SER A 697 28.72 1.05 -4.65
CA SER A 697 28.63 0.10 -5.77
C SER A 697 29.87 0.10 -6.65
N CYS A 698 30.53 1.25 -6.83
CA CYS A 698 31.79 1.35 -7.58
C CYS A 698 32.93 0.64 -6.85
N MET A 699 33.02 0.82 -5.52
CA MET A 699 33.98 0.07 -4.72
C MET A 699 33.66 -1.41 -4.71
N LEU A 700 32.41 -1.84 -4.61
CA LEU A 700 32.08 -3.25 -4.82
C LEU A 700 32.49 -3.75 -6.20
N GLY A 701 32.21 -3.01 -7.27
CA GLY A 701 32.59 -3.40 -8.63
C GLY A 701 34.10 -3.53 -8.83
N LEU A 702 34.92 -2.82 -8.04
CA LEU A 702 36.38 -3.00 -8.01
C LEU A 702 36.83 -4.33 -7.38
N PHE A 703 35.95 -5.03 -6.66
CA PHE A 703 36.27 -6.25 -5.89
C PHE A 703 35.31 -7.44 -6.10
N SER A 704 34.15 -7.23 -6.72
CA SER A 704 33.05 -8.20 -6.77
C SER A 704 32.65 -8.54 -8.21
N TYR A 705 32.98 -9.74 -8.68
CA TYR A 705 32.11 -10.92 -8.66
C TYR A 705 32.70 -12.03 -9.57
N GLN A 706 32.93 -13.21 -8.97
CA GLN A 706 32.69 -14.50 -9.62
C GLN A 706 31.19 -14.77 -9.45
N ASN A 707 30.43 -14.66 -10.53
CA ASN A 707 29.24 -15.46 -10.77
C ASN A 707 29.14 -15.68 -12.27
#